data_AF-A0A2W4PEV8-F1
#
_entry.id   AF-A0A2W4PEV8-F1
#
_cell.length_a   1.000
_cell.length_b   1.000
_cell.length_c   1.000
_cell.angle_alpha   90.00
_cell.angle_beta   90.00
_cell.angle_gamma   90.00
#
_symmetry.space_group_name_H-M   'P 1'
#
loop_
_entity.id
_entity.type
_entity.pdbx_description
1 polymer ?
#
loop_
_entity_poly.entity_id
_entity_poly.type
_entity_poly.pdbx_seq_one_letter_code
_entity_poly.pdbx_strand_id
1 'polypeptide(L)'
;MAYGRLDVFWPDGQFQTFPLAEPTVSVGRSSGNTISLDSDNISRYHFNLTHKDGQTYITDLGSANGTFVDSLRLESNKPQALYGGEEIQVGELRMIYNVFDDSPTRPMLVPEETTRRIELEAPAFRIDLLGPSQPVSPGAHITAELTITNTGTEPERYLVEVNGLPRDWVRIDRPTVEVAPGKSEPVVISFKPARRSESTPGDYHAYVTVRPSRDAVTLLNADFVLTILPFGGFGMALDSNDLTPDEPLRLHLHNQGSNPLPLHLMVHDPNDAIQANIPAPSLTLKPGQRLMVQASVRPKRRHLFGETRIYPFDVVVKSGDAAGFTAAQRAYLSVPASMPMWAPIAIVGAASAMIMLLIAIIAILGAQSAFNAAPEITRFEVSSTQVAQGEPLVVNWQANNAQRIVLTLNGTPVFREEGDLATTSYTINTSGLTGEVVVAVQASSEGGTRNSSQVVSIVQPMQINLFTVNPPQLVRNVVQPITITWNTQGAVLTRIIGLESFTTASIASTYGPNETLSDIVGIPQNPLNLTLYAEDGQGNAIEQSIVVEVVDPICRAGVDGVALRAEPHPEAQIVSTLPEGRSVVVDAQDESRLWLRVVLPGGVLGWGPANAFECASNFRVENLRQVLIIPTVIPSVERTESLPATDAPVVTATPRRLTATPTVTRPAPTPTPTATVTGP
;
A
#
# COMPACT_ATOMS: atom_id res chain seq x y z
N MET A 1 14.60 14.46 8.77
CA MET A 1 13.20 13.96 8.76
C MET A 1 13.12 12.93 7.63
N ALA A 2 12.08 12.11 7.57
CA ALA A 2 11.91 11.22 6.41
C ALA A 2 11.50 12.08 5.19
N TYR A 3 12.13 11.89 4.04
CA TYR A 3 11.81 12.61 2.80
C TYR A 3 10.70 11.92 1.98
N GLY A 4 10.26 10.75 2.43
CA GLY A 4 9.18 9.98 1.83
C GLY A 4 8.97 8.65 2.52
N ARG A 5 8.18 7.80 1.90
CA ARG A 5 7.99 6.40 2.28
C ARG A 5 7.88 5.51 1.04
N LEU A 6 8.23 4.25 1.20
CA LEU A 6 8.02 3.19 0.23
C LEU A 6 6.94 2.25 0.77
N ASP A 7 5.78 2.24 0.12
CA ASP A 7 4.67 1.35 0.47
C ASP A 7 4.78 0.07 -0.37
N VAL A 8 5.13 -1.05 0.26
CA VAL A 8 5.39 -2.36 -0.39
C VAL A 8 4.14 -3.24 -0.27
N PHE A 9 3.77 -3.92 -1.36
CA PHE A 9 2.61 -4.81 -1.48
C PHE A 9 3.06 -6.20 -1.95
N TRP A 10 2.66 -7.23 -1.22
CA TRP A 10 2.95 -8.64 -1.51
C TRP A 10 1.79 -9.32 -2.26
N PRO A 11 2.05 -10.40 -3.04
CA PRO A 11 1.02 -11.10 -3.81
C PRO A 11 -0.09 -11.76 -2.97
N ASP A 12 0.17 -12.02 -1.68
CA ASP A 12 -0.78 -12.58 -0.71
C ASP A 12 -1.77 -11.53 -0.15
N GLY A 13 -1.58 -10.25 -0.49
CA GLY A 13 -2.39 -9.13 -0.01
C GLY A 13 -1.83 -8.42 1.23
N GLN A 14 -0.67 -8.82 1.76
CA GLN A 14 0.03 -8.04 2.79
C GLN A 14 0.56 -6.72 2.20
N PHE A 15 0.64 -5.69 3.03
CA PHE A 15 1.36 -4.46 2.71
C PHE A 15 2.10 -3.91 3.93
N GLN A 16 3.22 -3.23 3.69
CA GLN A 16 4.07 -2.65 4.72
C GLN A 16 4.65 -1.32 4.22
N THR A 17 4.68 -0.33 5.11
CA THR A 17 5.21 1.01 4.83
C THR A 17 6.59 1.17 5.43
N PHE A 18 7.58 1.55 4.62
CA PHE A 18 8.94 1.83 5.06
C PHE A 18 9.22 3.34 4.95
N PRO A 19 9.46 4.07 6.05
CA PRO A 19 9.85 5.47 5.99
C PRO A 19 11.27 5.61 5.43
N LEU A 20 11.46 6.54 4.49
CA LEU A 20 12.73 6.80 3.84
C LEU A 20 13.41 7.99 4.51
N ALA A 21 14.34 7.71 5.42
CA ALA A 21 15.03 8.72 6.24
C ALA A 21 16.55 8.78 6.03
N GLU A 22 17.16 7.77 5.41
CA GLU A 22 18.60 7.73 5.12
C GLU A 22 18.90 8.31 3.72
N PRO A 23 20.00 9.04 3.51
CA PRO A 23 20.34 9.60 2.19
C PRO A 23 20.44 8.58 1.06
N THR A 24 20.75 7.32 1.40
CA THR A 24 20.74 6.19 0.47
C THR A 24 20.11 4.97 1.17
N VAL A 25 18.89 4.63 0.79
CA VAL A 25 18.18 3.42 1.25
C VAL A 25 18.46 2.30 0.26
N SER A 26 19.05 1.20 0.72
CA SER A 26 19.25 -0.01 -0.10
C SER A 26 18.05 -0.96 0.04
N VAL A 27 17.66 -1.62 -1.06
CA VAL A 27 16.50 -2.54 -1.09
C VAL A 27 16.89 -3.85 -1.77
N GLY A 28 16.56 -4.99 -1.13
CA GLY A 28 16.88 -6.31 -1.68
C GLY A 28 16.61 -7.48 -0.72
N ARG A 29 16.93 -8.70 -1.16
CA ARG A 29 16.72 -9.94 -0.39
C ARG A 29 17.68 -10.14 0.78
N SER A 30 18.85 -9.50 0.74
CA SER A 30 19.82 -9.61 1.83
C SER A 30 19.33 -8.85 3.05
N SER A 31 19.47 -9.43 4.25
CA SER A 31 19.27 -8.72 5.52
C SER A 31 20.23 -7.54 5.73
N GLY A 32 21.28 -7.43 4.90
CA GLY A 32 22.16 -6.26 4.82
C GLY A 32 21.63 -5.08 4.00
N ASN A 33 20.36 -5.07 3.58
CA ASN A 33 19.71 -3.89 3.00
C ASN A 33 18.99 -3.06 4.08
N THR A 34 18.88 -1.75 3.86
CA THR A 34 18.06 -0.85 4.67
C THR A 34 16.58 -1.30 4.68
N ILE A 35 16.07 -1.77 3.54
CA ILE A 35 14.79 -2.46 3.39
C ILE A 35 15.06 -3.88 2.88
N SER A 36 15.01 -4.85 3.80
CA SER A 36 15.14 -6.27 3.46
C SER A 36 13.78 -6.85 3.08
N LEU A 37 13.67 -7.41 1.87
CA LEU A 37 12.44 -7.98 1.32
C LEU A 37 12.64 -9.48 1.05
N ASP A 38 12.03 -10.32 1.88
CA ASP A 38 12.21 -11.77 1.81
C ASP A 38 11.38 -12.39 0.68
N SER A 39 11.98 -12.47 -0.51
CA SER A 39 11.40 -13.12 -1.68
C SER A 39 12.50 -13.56 -2.64
N ASP A 40 12.45 -14.81 -3.10
CA ASP A 40 13.46 -15.39 -4.01
C ASP A 40 13.58 -14.67 -5.36
N ASN A 41 12.52 -13.96 -5.78
CA ASN A 41 12.52 -13.15 -7.00
C ASN A 41 13.26 -11.81 -6.84
N ILE A 42 13.90 -11.58 -5.69
CA ILE A 42 14.65 -10.35 -5.37
C ILE A 42 16.15 -10.67 -5.26
N SER A 43 16.97 -9.90 -5.97
CA SER A 43 18.42 -9.96 -5.85
C SER A 43 18.89 -9.53 -4.45
N ARG A 44 20.02 -10.08 -4.00
CA ARG A 44 20.56 -9.82 -2.65
C ARG A 44 20.70 -8.33 -2.35
N TYR A 45 21.17 -7.55 -3.32
CA TYR A 45 21.02 -6.09 -3.37
C TYR A 45 20.35 -5.82 -4.72
N HIS A 46 19.18 -5.20 -4.73
CA HIS A 46 18.33 -5.11 -5.93
C HIS A 46 18.37 -3.72 -6.54
N PHE A 47 18.04 -2.70 -5.75
CA PHE A 47 18.13 -1.30 -6.12
C PHE A 47 18.49 -0.44 -4.92
N ASN A 48 18.85 0.81 -5.16
CA ASN A 48 18.90 1.83 -4.12
C ASN A 48 17.90 2.96 -4.43
N LEU A 49 17.49 3.65 -3.37
CA LEU A 49 16.83 4.94 -3.42
C LEU A 49 17.81 5.95 -2.80
N THR A 50 18.30 6.89 -3.60
CA THR A 50 19.23 7.94 -3.18
C THR A 50 18.51 9.28 -3.19
N HIS A 51 18.46 9.97 -2.05
CA HIS A 51 17.88 11.31 -1.95
C HIS A 51 18.99 12.36 -1.88
N LYS A 52 18.99 13.30 -2.84
CA LYS A 52 20.01 14.34 -2.94
C LYS A 52 19.41 15.61 -3.54
N ASP A 53 19.81 16.76 -2.99
CA ASP A 53 19.41 18.08 -3.49
C ASP A 53 17.88 18.29 -3.58
N GLY A 54 17.11 17.62 -2.70
CA GLY A 54 15.65 17.64 -2.67
C GLY A 54 14.96 16.66 -3.62
N GLN A 55 15.72 15.91 -4.42
CA GLN A 55 15.22 14.95 -5.41
C GLN A 55 15.58 13.52 -5.02
N THR A 56 14.60 12.61 -5.08
CA THR A 56 14.84 11.16 -4.94
C THR A 56 15.15 10.54 -6.30
N TYR A 57 16.10 9.62 -6.31
CA TYR A 57 16.50 8.83 -7.47
C TYR A 57 16.50 7.34 -7.13
N ILE A 58 16.11 6.50 -8.08
CA ILE A 58 16.19 5.03 -8.00
C ILE A 58 17.26 4.50 -8.95
N THR A 59 18.08 3.56 -8.48
CA THR A 59 19.13 2.92 -9.29
C THR A 59 19.09 1.40 -9.13
N ASP A 60 18.85 0.67 -10.21
CA ASP A 60 18.99 -0.80 -10.23
C ASP A 60 20.47 -1.20 -10.08
N LEU A 61 20.78 -2.12 -9.16
CA LEU A 61 22.16 -2.51 -8.81
C LEU A 61 22.69 -3.71 -9.61
N GLY A 62 22.15 -3.96 -10.82
CA GLY A 62 22.50 -5.14 -11.61
C GLY A 62 21.70 -6.36 -11.17
N SER A 63 20.42 -6.15 -10.88
CA SER A 63 19.53 -7.20 -10.40
C SER A 63 19.24 -8.24 -11.50
N ALA A 64 19.05 -9.49 -11.09
CA ALA A 64 18.77 -10.59 -12.01
C ALA A 64 17.45 -10.39 -12.79
N ASN A 65 16.42 -9.90 -12.11
CA ASN A 65 15.07 -9.74 -12.67
C ASN A 65 14.79 -8.33 -13.21
N GLY A 66 15.60 -7.33 -12.81
CA GLY A 66 15.39 -5.93 -13.16
C GLY A 66 14.42 -5.22 -12.22
N THR A 67 14.74 -3.96 -11.92
CA THR A 67 13.81 -2.99 -11.33
C THR A 67 13.01 -2.30 -12.45
N PHE A 68 11.72 -2.09 -12.22
CA PHE A 68 10.83 -1.36 -13.11
C PHE A 68 10.20 -0.19 -12.37
N VAL A 69 9.97 0.93 -13.06
CA VAL A 69 9.26 2.11 -12.55
C VAL A 69 8.20 2.49 -13.57
N ASP A 70 6.94 2.57 -13.16
CA ASP A 70 5.77 2.77 -14.02
C ASP A 70 5.80 1.83 -15.26
N SER A 71 6.09 0.55 -14.98
CA SER A 71 6.27 -0.52 -15.96
C SER A 71 7.45 -0.36 -16.95
N LEU A 72 8.30 0.65 -16.81
CA LEU A 72 9.53 0.81 -17.58
C LEU A 72 10.71 0.19 -16.83
N ARG A 73 11.42 -0.78 -17.44
CA ARG A 73 12.63 -1.36 -16.85
C ARG A 73 13.75 -0.32 -16.80
N LEU A 74 14.38 -0.17 -15.63
CA LEU A 74 15.54 0.69 -15.46
C LEU A 74 16.77 0.12 -16.20
N GLU A 75 17.60 1.01 -16.73
CA GLU A 75 18.97 0.65 -17.13
C GLU A 75 19.80 0.38 -15.87
N SER A 76 20.50 -0.75 -15.86
CA SER A 76 21.33 -1.15 -14.71
C SER A 76 22.42 -0.11 -14.40
N ASN A 77 22.57 0.22 -13.11
CA ASN A 77 23.49 1.21 -12.56
C ASN A 77 23.29 2.66 -13.07
N LYS A 78 22.11 2.97 -13.63
CA LYS A 78 21.73 4.33 -14.08
C LYS A 78 20.64 4.91 -13.17
N PRO A 79 20.87 6.06 -12.50
CA PRO A 79 19.85 6.70 -11.68
C PRO A 79 18.70 7.25 -12.54
N GLN A 80 17.46 6.98 -12.12
CA GLN A 80 16.23 7.58 -12.63
C GLN A 80 15.57 8.40 -11.52
N ALA A 81 15.03 9.59 -11.83
CA ALA A 81 14.35 10.43 -10.84
C ALA A 81 12.97 9.87 -10.46
N LEU A 82 12.57 10.07 -9.21
CA LEU A 82 11.24 9.76 -8.65
C LEU A 82 10.65 11.01 -8.00
N TYR A 83 9.45 11.40 -8.41
CA TYR A 83 8.73 12.63 -8.05
C TYR A 83 7.63 12.40 -7.00
N GLY A 84 7.18 11.16 -6.80
CA GLY A 84 6.13 10.78 -5.85
C GLY A 84 4.88 10.29 -6.56
N GLY A 85 4.41 9.10 -6.18
CA GLY A 85 3.27 8.40 -6.76
C GLY A 85 3.65 7.26 -7.72
N GLU A 86 4.93 7.12 -8.10
CA GLU A 86 5.38 6.09 -9.04
C GLU A 86 5.29 4.68 -8.46
N GLU A 87 4.95 3.73 -9.35
CA GLU A 87 4.93 2.31 -9.05
C GLU A 87 6.28 1.67 -9.38
N ILE A 88 7.01 1.23 -8.35
CA ILE A 88 8.24 0.46 -8.49
C ILE A 88 7.89 -1.03 -8.42
N GLN A 89 8.15 -1.78 -9.48
CA GLN A 89 7.91 -3.23 -9.53
C GLN A 89 9.23 -4.00 -9.54
N VAL A 90 9.32 -5.03 -8.70
CA VAL A 90 10.48 -5.90 -8.55
C VAL A 90 10.02 -7.35 -8.36
N GLY A 91 10.24 -8.18 -9.37
CA GLY A 91 9.71 -9.55 -9.38
C GLY A 91 8.18 -9.53 -9.31
N GLU A 92 7.63 -10.13 -8.25
CA GLU A 92 6.19 -10.13 -7.97
C GLU A 92 5.77 -9.06 -6.95
N LEU A 93 6.72 -8.35 -6.33
CA LEU A 93 6.40 -7.23 -5.43
C LEU A 93 6.07 -5.97 -6.21
N ARG A 94 5.00 -5.33 -5.78
CA ARG A 94 4.58 -4.00 -6.21
C ARG A 94 4.88 -3.02 -5.09
N MET A 95 5.47 -1.88 -5.40
CA MET A 95 5.82 -0.86 -4.41
C MET A 95 5.39 0.52 -4.93
N ILE A 96 5.02 1.43 -4.04
CA ILE A 96 4.67 2.81 -4.39
C ILE A 96 5.58 3.74 -3.60
N TYR A 97 6.34 4.57 -4.31
CA TYR A 97 7.11 5.63 -3.66
C TYR A 97 6.20 6.84 -3.43
N ASN A 98 6.13 7.31 -2.19
CA ASN A 98 5.40 8.52 -1.82
C ASN A 98 6.39 9.53 -1.23
N VAL A 99 6.50 10.71 -1.84
CA VAL A 99 7.31 11.81 -1.27
C VAL A 99 6.60 12.39 -0.04
N PHE A 100 7.36 12.72 1.00
CA PHE A 100 6.89 13.56 2.08
C PHE A 100 7.29 14.99 1.72
N ASP A 101 6.29 15.79 1.35
CA ASP A 101 6.52 17.19 1.00
C ASP A 101 6.71 18.01 2.28
N ASP A 102 7.94 17.99 2.80
CA ASP A 102 8.44 18.90 3.83
C ASP A 102 8.69 20.32 3.28
N SER A 103 8.33 20.61 2.02
CA SER A 103 8.21 22.00 1.58
C SER A 103 7.13 22.67 2.43
N PRO A 104 7.45 23.71 3.23
CA PRO A 104 6.39 24.55 3.78
C PRO A 104 5.60 25.06 2.58
N THR A 105 4.28 24.82 2.57
CA THR A 105 3.40 25.09 1.43
C THR A 105 3.78 26.43 0.83
N ARG A 106 4.55 26.42 -0.27
CA ARG A 106 4.76 27.64 -1.03
C ARG A 106 3.36 28.10 -1.33
N PRO A 107 2.96 29.35 -1.00
CA PRO A 107 1.66 29.82 -1.37
C PRO A 107 1.60 29.64 -2.88
N MET A 108 0.83 28.63 -3.30
CA MET A 108 0.36 28.56 -4.65
C MET A 108 -0.26 29.94 -4.83
N LEU A 109 0.18 30.67 -5.85
CA LEU A 109 -0.62 31.80 -6.32
C LEU A 109 -1.97 31.18 -6.61
N VAL A 110 -2.90 31.35 -5.67
CA VAL A 110 -4.28 30.94 -5.80
C VAL A 110 -4.67 31.56 -7.13
N PRO A 111 -4.92 30.76 -8.19
CA PRO A 111 -5.44 31.32 -9.43
C PRO A 111 -6.71 32.01 -8.97
N GLU A 112 -6.73 33.35 -9.07
CA GLU A 112 -7.69 34.20 -8.33
C GLU A 112 -9.03 33.48 -8.32
N GLU A 113 -9.53 33.11 -7.12
CA GLU A 113 -10.78 32.38 -7.02
C GLU A 113 -11.89 33.32 -7.50
N THR A 114 -12.07 33.30 -8.82
CA THR A 114 -13.22 33.80 -9.54
C THR A 114 -14.31 32.79 -9.30
N THR A 115 -14.70 32.64 -8.03
CA THR A 115 -16.08 32.37 -7.66
C THR A 115 -16.93 33.37 -8.41
N ARG A 116 -17.43 32.94 -9.57
CA ARG A 116 -18.31 33.73 -10.42
C ARG A 116 -19.62 33.87 -9.66
N ARG A 117 -19.70 34.91 -8.82
CA ARG A 117 -20.97 35.35 -8.27
C ARG A 117 -21.78 35.95 -9.41
N ILE A 118 -22.89 35.31 -9.74
CA ILE A 118 -23.80 35.77 -10.78
C ILE A 118 -24.99 36.41 -10.07
N GLU A 119 -24.96 37.74 -9.95
CA GLU A 119 -26.08 38.54 -9.44
C GLU A 119 -26.95 38.97 -10.63
N LEU A 120 -28.25 38.61 -10.58
CA LEU A 120 -29.24 38.96 -11.60
C LEU A 120 -30.49 39.52 -10.92
N GLU A 121 -31.07 40.57 -11.48
CA GLU A 121 -32.21 41.30 -10.89
C GLU A 121 -33.40 41.37 -11.86
N ALA A 122 -34.59 41.12 -11.31
CA ALA A 122 -35.89 41.30 -11.93
C ALA A 122 -36.76 42.24 -11.04
N PRO A 123 -37.87 42.81 -11.55
CA PRO A 123 -38.64 43.83 -10.84
C PRO A 123 -39.20 43.45 -9.45
N ALA A 124 -39.24 42.16 -9.12
CA ALA A 124 -39.78 41.65 -7.84
C ALA A 124 -38.85 40.67 -7.10
N PHE A 125 -37.69 40.31 -7.67
CA PHE A 125 -36.68 39.48 -7.01
C PHE A 125 -35.32 39.59 -7.68
N ARG A 126 -34.26 39.27 -6.92
CA ARG A 126 -32.92 39.02 -7.47
C ARG A 126 -32.41 37.65 -7.06
N ILE A 127 -31.47 37.11 -7.82
CA ILE A 127 -30.77 35.87 -7.51
C ILE A 127 -29.26 36.08 -7.52
N ASP A 128 -28.58 35.37 -6.63
CA ASP A 128 -27.14 35.34 -6.46
C ASP A 128 -26.69 33.87 -6.53
N LEU A 129 -26.04 33.46 -7.62
CA LEU A 129 -25.46 32.11 -7.74
C LEU A 129 -23.96 32.13 -7.44
N LEU A 130 -23.50 31.24 -6.55
CA LEU A 130 -22.10 31.08 -6.16
C LEU A 130 -21.65 29.63 -6.44
N GLY A 131 -20.66 29.49 -7.33
CA GLY A 131 -20.10 28.20 -7.75
C GLY A 131 -20.94 27.47 -8.82
N PRO A 132 -20.53 26.26 -9.24
CA PRO A 132 -19.34 25.54 -8.81
C PRO A 132 -18.07 26.13 -9.47
N SER A 133 -16.99 26.28 -8.70
CA SER A 133 -15.72 26.87 -9.17
C SER A 133 -14.65 25.84 -9.58
N GLN A 134 -14.85 24.56 -9.27
CA GLN A 134 -13.86 23.50 -9.47
C GLN A 134 -14.39 22.41 -10.43
N PRO A 135 -13.51 21.80 -11.25
CA PRO A 135 -13.90 20.68 -12.10
C PRO A 135 -14.15 19.42 -11.27
N VAL A 136 -15.12 18.59 -11.67
CA VAL A 136 -15.59 17.44 -10.88
C VAL A 136 -15.36 16.11 -11.61
N SER A 137 -14.80 15.12 -10.89
CA SER A 137 -14.64 13.75 -11.41
C SER A 137 -15.94 12.96 -11.33
N PRO A 138 -16.30 12.16 -12.35
CA PRO A 138 -17.46 11.25 -12.28
C PRO A 138 -17.43 10.31 -11.07
N GLY A 139 -18.51 10.33 -10.29
CA GLY A 139 -18.66 9.67 -8.99
C GLY A 139 -18.42 10.57 -7.77
N ALA A 140 -17.65 11.66 -7.92
CA ALA A 140 -17.52 12.70 -6.90
C ALA A 140 -18.75 13.65 -6.92
N HIS A 141 -18.83 14.53 -5.93
CA HIS A 141 -19.91 15.51 -5.81
C HIS A 141 -19.33 16.91 -5.58
N ILE A 142 -20.04 17.93 -6.06
CA ILE A 142 -19.74 19.35 -5.86
C ILE A 142 -21.06 20.10 -5.64
N THR A 143 -21.02 21.32 -5.10
CA THR A 143 -22.22 22.14 -4.83
C THR A 143 -22.09 23.56 -5.39
N ALA A 144 -23.24 24.18 -5.62
CA ALA A 144 -23.39 25.63 -5.78
C ALA A 144 -24.46 26.13 -4.80
N GLU A 145 -24.32 27.37 -4.36
CA GLU A 145 -25.28 28.05 -3.48
C GLU A 145 -26.01 29.13 -4.27
N LEU A 146 -27.34 29.05 -4.30
CA LEU A 146 -28.23 30.02 -4.93
C LEU A 146 -28.96 30.79 -3.83
N THR A 147 -28.67 32.07 -3.66
CA THR A 147 -29.45 32.94 -2.78
C THR A 147 -30.53 33.67 -3.56
N ILE A 148 -31.79 33.55 -3.13
CA ILE A 148 -32.94 34.23 -3.75
C ILE A 148 -33.41 35.33 -2.80
N THR A 149 -33.43 36.59 -3.26
CA THR A 149 -33.94 37.74 -2.48
C THR A 149 -35.25 38.23 -3.06
N ASN A 150 -36.32 38.23 -2.26
CA ASN A 150 -37.61 38.82 -2.66
C ASN A 150 -37.56 40.35 -2.45
N THR A 151 -37.66 41.12 -3.53
CA THR A 151 -37.69 42.59 -3.51
C THR A 151 -39.10 43.16 -3.59
N GLY A 152 -40.11 42.30 -3.75
CA GLY A 152 -41.53 42.65 -3.71
C GLY A 152 -42.08 42.88 -2.29
N THR A 153 -43.37 43.22 -2.22
CA THR A 153 -44.07 43.60 -0.98
C THR A 153 -44.90 42.48 -0.36
N GLU A 154 -45.06 41.34 -1.03
CA GLU A 154 -45.77 40.14 -0.53
C GLU A 154 -44.84 38.91 -0.47
N PRO A 155 -45.10 37.92 0.42
CA PRO A 155 -44.43 36.63 0.38
C PRO A 155 -44.71 35.88 -0.92
N GLU A 156 -43.65 35.40 -1.57
CA GLU A 156 -43.71 34.71 -2.86
C GLU A 156 -42.98 33.36 -2.78
N ARG A 157 -43.41 32.39 -3.59
CA ARG A 157 -42.75 31.08 -3.72
C ARG A 157 -41.99 31.02 -5.03
N TYR A 158 -40.70 30.73 -4.97
CA TYR A 158 -39.87 30.57 -6.15
C TYR A 158 -39.67 29.08 -6.42
N LEU A 159 -39.85 28.69 -7.69
CA LEU A 159 -39.43 27.38 -8.20
C LEU A 159 -38.02 27.51 -8.77
N VAL A 160 -37.15 26.57 -8.38
CA VAL A 160 -35.76 26.45 -8.85
C VAL A 160 -35.63 25.20 -9.70
N GLU A 161 -35.18 25.37 -10.94
CA GLU A 161 -34.92 24.29 -11.90
C GLU A 161 -33.51 24.41 -12.46
N VAL A 162 -32.85 23.29 -12.75
CA VAL A 162 -31.53 23.26 -13.40
C VAL A 162 -31.65 22.61 -14.76
N ASN A 163 -31.16 23.29 -15.78
CA ASN A 163 -31.22 22.89 -17.18
C ASN A 163 -29.80 22.76 -17.76
N GLY A 164 -29.66 21.97 -18.84
CA GLY A 164 -28.36 21.69 -19.48
C GLY A 164 -27.58 20.49 -18.92
N LEU A 165 -28.06 19.87 -17.84
CA LEU A 165 -27.46 18.67 -17.23
C LEU A 165 -28.43 17.47 -17.21
N PRO A 166 -27.92 16.22 -17.19
CA PRO A 166 -28.73 15.03 -16.93
C PRO A 166 -29.46 15.12 -15.57
N ARG A 167 -30.75 14.77 -15.54
CA ARG A 167 -31.61 14.91 -14.35
C ARG A 167 -31.16 14.07 -13.16
N ASP A 168 -30.44 12.98 -13.39
CA ASP A 168 -29.90 12.08 -12.37
C ASP A 168 -28.62 12.63 -11.71
N TRP A 169 -27.95 13.61 -12.34
CA TRP A 169 -26.75 14.24 -11.79
C TRP A 169 -27.06 15.38 -10.81
N VAL A 170 -28.26 15.97 -10.86
CA VAL A 170 -28.60 17.17 -10.09
C VAL A 170 -29.52 16.85 -8.91
N ARG A 171 -29.23 17.44 -7.75
CA ARG A 171 -30.10 17.45 -6.58
C ARG A 171 -30.21 18.87 -6.03
N ILE A 172 -31.42 19.37 -5.92
CA ILE A 172 -31.73 20.65 -5.27
C ILE A 172 -32.32 20.31 -3.90
N ASP A 173 -31.81 20.92 -2.82
CA ASP A 173 -32.30 20.70 -1.46
C ASP A 173 -33.76 21.16 -1.29
N ARG A 174 -34.08 22.34 -1.82
CA ARG A 174 -35.38 23.01 -1.76
C ARG A 174 -35.79 23.49 -3.16
N PRO A 175 -36.37 22.61 -4.02
CA PRO A 175 -36.82 22.99 -5.36
C PRO A 175 -37.91 24.07 -5.36
N THR A 176 -38.63 24.23 -4.26
CA THR A 176 -39.56 25.34 -4.03
C THR A 176 -39.25 25.98 -2.69
N VAL A 177 -39.07 27.30 -2.66
CA VAL A 177 -38.76 28.07 -1.45
C VAL A 177 -39.69 29.28 -1.35
N GLU A 178 -40.23 29.52 -0.16
CA GLU A 178 -41.08 30.69 0.15
C GLU A 178 -40.22 31.76 0.81
N VAL A 179 -40.19 32.96 0.23
CA VAL A 179 -39.31 34.05 0.68
C VAL A 179 -40.16 35.27 1.04
N ALA A 180 -40.01 35.75 2.27
CA ALA A 180 -40.72 36.93 2.76
C ALA A 180 -40.17 38.24 2.14
N PRO A 181 -40.97 39.32 2.09
CA PRO A 181 -40.55 40.63 1.58
C PRO A 181 -39.24 41.12 2.21
N GLY A 182 -38.27 41.52 1.38
CA GLY A 182 -36.97 42.01 1.82
C GLY A 182 -36.10 40.97 2.54
N LYS A 183 -36.40 39.68 2.39
CA LYS A 183 -35.57 38.57 2.89
C LYS A 183 -34.88 37.83 1.75
N SER A 184 -33.84 37.09 2.12
CA SER A 184 -33.05 36.24 1.24
C SER A 184 -33.04 34.82 1.82
N GLU A 185 -33.27 33.82 0.97
CA GLU A 185 -33.17 32.40 1.34
C GLU A 185 -32.14 31.70 0.44
N PRO A 186 -31.22 30.89 0.99
CA PRO A 186 -30.27 30.09 0.21
C PRO A 186 -30.88 28.76 -0.24
N VAL A 187 -30.46 28.26 -1.40
CA VAL A 187 -30.85 26.97 -1.98
C VAL A 187 -29.57 26.28 -2.43
N VAL A 188 -29.34 25.06 -1.95
CA VAL A 188 -28.13 24.28 -2.23
C VAL A 188 -28.39 23.33 -3.39
N ILE A 189 -27.61 23.51 -4.46
CA ILE A 189 -27.65 22.67 -5.66
C ILE A 189 -26.43 21.78 -5.65
N SER A 190 -26.62 20.46 -5.53
CA SER A 190 -25.56 19.46 -5.60
C SER A 190 -25.51 18.79 -6.96
N PHE A 191 -24.30 18.66 -7.50
CA PHE A 191 -23.99 18.01 -8.76
C PHE A 191 -23.15 16.76 -8.48
N LYS A 192 -23.63 15.61 -8.93
CA LYS A 192 -22.95 14.31 -8.81
C LYS A 192 -23.00 13.57 -10.16
N PRO A 193 -22.02 13.80 -11.05
CA PRO A 193 -21.95 13.11 -12.33
C PRO A 193 -21.79 11.60 -12.14
N ALA A 194 -22.50 10.79 -12.91
CA ALA A 194 -22.45 9.33 -12.76
C ALA A 194 -21.10 8.76 -13.23
N ARG A 195 -20.47 7.85 -12.46
CA ARG A 195 -19.23 7.18 -12.91
C ARG A 195 -19.54 6.11 -13.95
N ARG A 196 -19.74 6.52 -15.20
CA ARG A 196 -20.06 5.66 -16.36
C ARG A 196 -19.41 6.18 -17.64
N SER A 197 -19.17 5.28 -18.60
CA SER A 197 -18.60 5.59 -19.93
C SER A 197 -19.39 6.64 -20.71
N GLU A 198 -20.69 6.78 -20.45
CA GLU A 198 -21.58 7.77 -21.08
C GLU A 198 -21.41 9.20 -20.52
N SER A 199 -20.67 9.36 -19.42
CA SER A 199 -20.39 10.67 -18.82
C SER A 199 -19.15 11.29 -19.47
N THR A 200 -19.37 11.87 -20.65
CA THR A 200 -18.35 12.49 -21.49
C THR A 200 -17.55 13.55 -20.70
N PRO A 201 -16.21 13.58 -20.79
CA PRO A 201 -15.42 14.65 -20.20
C PRO A 201 -15.58 15.97 -20.96
N GLY A 202 -15.44 17.09 -20.26
CA GLY A 202 -15.48 18.43 -20.85
C GLY A 202 -16.46 19.37 -20.15
N ASP A 203 -16.68 20.53 -20.77
CA ASP A 203 -17.48 21.61 -20.21
C ASP A 203 -18.97 21.46 -20.54
N TYR A 204 -19.80 21.33 -19.51
CA TYR A 204 -21.25 21.34 -19.63
C TYR A 204 -21.78 22.73 -19.33
N HIS A 205 -22.28 23.41 -20.36
CA HIS A 205 -23.00 24.67 -20.22
C HIS A 205 -24.41 24.40 -19.68
N ALA A 206 -24.69 24.94 -18.50
CA ALA A 206 -25.91 24.70 -17.76
C ALA A 206 -26.45 26.03 -17.20
N TYR A 207 -27.72 26.07 -16.82
CA TYR A 207 -28.29 27.26 -16.19
C TYR A 207 -29.30 26.90 -15.10
N VAL A 208 -29.32 27.74 -14.07
CA VAL A 208 -30.32 27.69 -12.99
C VAL A 208 -31.44 28.67 -13.33
N THR A 209 -32.65 28.14 -13.55
CA THR A 209 -33.85 28.94 -13.77
C THR A 209 -34.57 29.14 -12.44
N VAL A 210 -34.82 30.39 -12.08
CA VAL A 210 -35.63 30.78 -10.92
C VAL A 210 -36.83 31.58 -11.41
N ARG A 211 -38.04 31.15 -11.02
CA ARG A 211 -39.29 31.82 -11.37
C ARG A 211 -40.26 31.89 -10.18
N PRO A 212 -41.06 32.95 -10.04
CA PRO A 212 -42.18 32.97 -9.10
C PRO A 212 -43.20 31.86 -9.39
N SER A 213 -44.04 31.55 -8.40
CA SER A 213 -45.12 30.58 -8.54
C SER A 213 -46.42 31.24 -9.00
N ARG A 214 -46.63 32.51 -8.64
CA ARG A 214 -47.80 33.31 -9.03
C ARG A 214 -47.67 33.96 -10.42
N ASP A 215 -46.44 34.24 -10.85
CA ASP A 215 -46.12 34.76 -12.18
C ASP A 215 -45.23 33.79 -12.94
N ALA A 216 -45.68 33.35 -14.11
CA ALA A 216 -44.96 32.44 -14.99
C ALA A 216 -44.18 33.18 -16.10
N VAL A 217 -44.29 34.50 -16.20
CA VAL A 217 -43.65 35.33 -17.24
C VAL A 217 -42.27 35.80 -16.79
N THR A 218 -42.13 36.25 -15.54
CA THR A 218 -40.84 36.70 -15.00
C THR A 218 -39.98 35.51 -14.57
N LEU A 219 -38.81 35.35 -15.19
CA LEU A 219 -37.81 34.35 -14.81
C LEU A 219 -36.41 34.93 -14.89
N LEU A 220 -35.50 34.41 -14.06
CA LEU A 220 -34.07 34.69 -14.11
C LEU A 220 -33.31 33.39 -14.37
N ASN A 221 -32.37 33.43 -15.32
CA ASN A 221 -31.50 32.31 -15.67
C ASN A 221 -30.05 32.68 -15.31
N ALA A 222 -29.44 31.96 -14.38
CA ALA A 222 -28.02 32.10 -14.07
C ALA A 222 -27.22 30.99 -14.78
N ASP A 223 -26.50 31.36 -15.84
CA ASP A 223 -25.65 30.45 -16.62
C ASP A 223 -24.34 30.08 -15.89
N PHE A 224 -24.04 28.80 -15.78
CA PHE A 224 -22.79 28.28 -15.21
C PHE A 224 -22.17 27.20 -16.10
N VAL A 225 -20.91 26.88 -15.83
CA VAL A 225 -20.19 25.80 -16.53
C VAL A 225 -19.80 24.74 -15.50
N LEU A 226 -20.17 23.50 -15.76
CA LEU A 226 -19.75 22.34 -14.96
C LEU A 226 -18.72 21.53 -15.76
N THR A 227 -17.44 21.67 -15.43
CA THR A 227 -16.37 20.91 -16.09
C THR A 227 -16.28 19.51 -15.51
N ILE A 228 -16.49 18.49 -16.35
CA ILE A 228 -16.39 17.07 -16.00
C ILE A 228 -15.00 16.54 -16.36
N LEU A 229 -14.28 16.02 -15.37
CA LEU A 229 -12.96 15.44 -15.60
C LEU A 229 -13.05 14.05 -16.25
N PRO A 230 -12.07 13.66 -17.09
CA PRO A 230 -11.98 12.29 -17.57
C PRO A 230 -11.67 11.33 -16.41
N PHE A 231 -12.25 10.14 -16.45
CA PHE A 231 -11.86 9.06 -15.54
C PHE A 231 -11.36 7.84 -16.32
N GLY A 232 -10.30 7.23 -15.80
CA GLY A 232 -9.72 6.00 -16.32
C GLY A 232 -10.43 4.75 -15.80
N GLY A 233 -10.33 3.68 -16.58
CA GLY A 233 -10.76 2.34 -16.21
C GLY A 233 -10.53 1.38 -17.35
N PHE A 234 -9.87 0.26 -17.09
CA PHE A 234 -9.55 -0.76 -18.08
C PHE A 234 -9.80 -2.15 -17.50
N GLY A 235 -10.32 -3.05 -18.32
CA GLY A 235 -10.39 -4.48 -18.01
C GLY A 235 -9.87 -5.30 -19.18
N MET A 236 -9.16 -6.38 -18.86
CA MET A 236 -8.77 -7.41 -19.80
C MET A 236 -9.11 -8.80 -19.25
N ALA A 237 -9.36 -9.76 -20.14
CA ALA A 237 -9.55 -11.17 -19.80
C ALA A 237 -9.18 -12.05 -20.99
N LEU A 238 -8.82 -13.31 -20.74
CA LEU A 238 -8.64 -14.34 -21.77
C LEU A 238 -9.82 -15.31 -21.76
N ASP A 239 -10.20 -15.84 -22.93
CA ASP A 239 -11.20 -16.95 -23.02
C ASP A 239 -10.69 -18.20 -22.28
N SER A 240 -9.41 -18.52 -22.45
CA SER A 240 -8.69 -19.59 -21.75
C SER A 240 -7.28 -19.11 -21.41
N ASN A 241 -6.79 -19.53 -20.25
CA ASN A 241 -5.39 -19.34 -19.86
C ASN A 241 -4.51 -20.56 -20.21
N ASP A 242 -5.06 -21.67 -20.67
CA ASP A 242 -4.32 -22.81 -21.21
C ASP A 242 -4.75 -23.06 -22.66
N LEU A 243 -3.77 -23.11 -23.58
CA LEU A 243 -4.00 -23.13 -25.03
C LEU A 243 -3.23 -24.26 -25.69
N THR A 244 -3.84 -24.83 -26.73
CA THR A 244 -3.15 -25.76 -27.64
C THR A 244 -2.57 -25.02 -28.86
N PRO A 245 -1.55 -25.54 -29.58
CA PRO A 245 -0.90 -24.85 -30.72
C PRO A 245 -1.79 -24.48 -31.93
N ASP A 246 -2.99 -25.05 -31.99
CA ASP A 246 -3.98 -24.83 -33.03
C ASP A 246 -5.14 -23.93 -32.55
N GLU A 247 -5.16 -23.57 -31.27
CA GLU A 247 -6.17 -22.70 -30.67
C GLU A 247 -5.73 -21.23 -30.71
N PRO A 248 -6.59 -20.30 -31.17
CA PRO A 248 -6.27 -18.88 -31.13
C PRO A 248 -6.37 -18.33 -29.71
N LEU A 249 -5.36 -17.58 -29.28
CA LEU A 249 -5.40 -16.73 -28.09
C LEU A 249 -6.47 -15.64 -28.33
N ARG A 250 -7.54 -15.65 -27.52
CA ARG A 250 -8.59 -14.63 -27.57
C ARG A 250 -8.53 -13.75 -26.33
N LEU A 251 -8.23 -12.49 -26.56
CA LEU A 251 -8.07 -11.45 -25.55
C LEU A 251 -9.26 -10.49 -25.61
N HIS A 252 -10.06 -10.45 -24.55
CA HIS A 252 -11.08 -9.44 -24.36
C HIS A 252 -10.47 -8.19 -23.73
N LEU A 253 -10.81 -7.04 -24.29
CA LEU A 253 -10.41 -5.72 -23.81
C LEU A 253 -11.66 -4.87 -23.60
N HIS A 254 -11.69 -4.07 -22.54
CA HIS A 254 -12.81 -3.20 -22.19
C HIS A 254 -12.30 -1.86 -21.65
N ASN A 255 -12.58 -0.79 -22.38
CA ASN A 255 -12.41 0.57 -21.86
C ASN A 255 -13.63 0.91 -20.99
N GLN A 256 -13.42 0.99 -19.67
CA GLN A 256 -14.44 1.34 -18.69
C GLN A 256 -14.43 2.85 -18.37
N GLY A 257 -13.43 3.59 -18.87
CA GLY A 257 -13.30 5.03 -18.73
C GLY A 257 -14.18 5.83 -19.70
N SER A 258 -14.16 7.15 -19.52
CA SER A 258 -14.92 8.10 -20.34
C SER A 258 -14.11 8.75 -21.48
N ASN A 259 -12.81 8.44 -21.61
CA ASN A 259 -11.92 8.96 -22.66
C ASN A 259 -11.50 7.83 -23.63
N PRO A 260 -11.22 8.10 -24.92
CA PRO A 260 -10.65 7.09 -25.82
C PRO A 260 -9.29 6.59 -25.30
N LEU A 261 -9.12 5.28 -25.26
CA LEU A 261 -7.99 4.60 -24.63
C LEU A 261 -7.11 3.94 -25.71
N PRO A 262 -5.98 4.56 -26.11
CA PRO A 262 -5.00 3.91 -26.97
C PRO A 262 -4.27 2.79 -26.21
N LEU A 263 -4.10 1.64 -26.85
CA LEU A 263 -3.53 0.42 -26.29
C LEU A 263 -2.50 -0.18 -27.25
N HIS A 264 -1.39 -0.64 -26.69
CA HIS A 264 -0.36 -1.43 -27.36
C HIS A 264 -0.35 -2.85 -26.77
N LEU A 265 -0.53 -3.85 -27.63
CA LEU A 265 -0.60 -5.26 -27.25
C LEU A 265 0.72 -5.94 -27.61
N MET A 266 1.28 -6.69 -26.66
CA MET A 266 2.48 -7.50 -26.84
C MET A 266 2.27 -8.87 -26.21
N VAL A 267 3.07 -9.86 -26.64
CA VAL A 267 3.27 -11.10 -25.88
C VAL A 267 4.70 -11.09 -25.36
N HIS A 268 4.86 -11.30 -24.05
CA HIS A 268 6.14 -11.46 -23.40
C HIS A 268 6.36 -12.94 -23.06
N ASP A 269 7.47 -13.51 -23.52
CA ASP A 269 7.93 -14.85 -23.19
C ASP A 269 9.35 -14.75 -22.62
N PRO A 270 9.56 -14.99 -21.31
CA PRO A 270 10.88 -14.93 -20.68
C PRO A 270 11.90 -15.92 -21.26
N ASN A 271 11.45 -17.00 -21.89
CA ASN A 271 12.29 -18.10 -22.38
C ASN A 271 12.57 -18.03 -23.89
N ASP A 272 12.00 -17.05 -24.60
CA ASP A 272 12.07 -16.91 -26.07
C ASP A 272 11.73 -18.20 -26.86
N ALA A 273 10.87 -19.03 -26.28
CA ALA A 273 10.50 -20.36 -26.72
C ALA A 273 9.24 -20.40 -27.61
N ILE A 274 8.39 -19.37 -27.55
CA ILE A 274 7.18 -19.22 -28.38
C ILE A 274 7.31 -18.08 -29.40
N GLN A 275 6.52 -18.17 -30.47
CA GLN A 275 6.29 -17.13 -31.46
C GLN A 275 4.81 -16.75 -31.41
N ALA A 276 4.54 -15.49 -31.10
CA ALA A 276 3.20 -14.91 -31.14
C ALA A 276 3.02 -14.01 -32.38
N ASN A 277 1.80 -13.99 -32.92
CA ASN A 277 1.39 -13.05 -33.96
C ASN A 277 0.07 -12.37 -33.57
N ILE A 278 0.13 -11.05 -33.37
CA ILE A 278 -1.03 -10.20 -33.05
C ILE A 278 -1.34 -9.37 -34.30
N PRO A 279 -2.50 -9.57 -34.98
CA PRO A 279 -2.81 -8.84 -36.23
C PRO A 279 -2.93 -7.32 -36.08
N ALA A 280 -3.32 -6.84 -34.90
CA ALA A 280 -3.44 -5.43 -34.56
C ALA A 280 -2.76 -5.16 -33.19
N PRO A 281 -1.42 -5.00 -33.16
CA PRO A 281 -0.68 -4.78 -31.91
C PRO A 281 -0.83 -3.36 -31.35
N SER A 282 -1.58 -2.49 -32.03
CA SER A 282 -1.90 -1.13 -31.56
C SER A 282 -3.32 -0.79 -31.99
N LEU A 283 -4.15 -0.35 -31.05
CA LEU A 283 -5.57 -0.05 -31.26
C LEU A 283 -6.07 0.99 -30.26
N THR A 284 -7.16 1.69 -30.57
CA THR A 284 -7.79 2.64 -29.64
C THR A 284 -9.22 2.21 -29.34
N LEU A 285 -9.54 1.99 -28.07
CA LEU A 285 -10.89 1.68 -27.61
C LEU A 285 -11.66 2.98 -27.30
N LYS A 286 -12.83 3.14 -27.91
CA LYS A 286 -13.76 4.21 -27.53
C LYS A 286 -14.25 4.02 -26.08
N PRO A 287 -14.74 5.07 -25.40
CA PRO A 287 -15.38 4.95 -24.09
C PRO A 287 -16.45 3.84 -24.08
N GLY A 288 -16.43 2.98 -23.06
CA GLY A 288 -17.34 1.83 -22.93
C GLY A 288 -17.13 0.69 -23.94
N GLN A 289 -16.19 0.80 -24.88
CA GLN A 289 -16.02 -0.19 -25.94
C GLN A 289 -15.41 -1.50 -25.41
N ARG A 290 -16.03 -2.61 -25.79
CA ARG A 290 -15.48 -3.96 -25.67
C ARG A 290 -14.96 -4.42 -27.03
N LEU A 291 -13.80 -5.07 -27.04
CA LEU A 291 -13.17 -5.62 -28.24
C LEU A 291 -12.51 -6.96 -27.91
N MET A 292 -12.74 -7.98 -28.74
CA MET A 292 -11.99 -9.23 -28.71
C MET A 292 -10.90 -9.16 -29.77
N VAL A 293 -9.64 -9.33 -29.36
CA VAL A 293 -8.48 -9.49 -30.26
C VAL A 293 -8.12 -10.98 -30.32
N GLN A 294 -7.93 -11.49 -31.54
CA GLN A 294 -7.46 -12.85 -31.76
C GLN A 294 -6.01 -12.83 -32.21
N ALA A 295 -5.17 -13.64 -31.56
CA ALA A 295 -3.76 -13.81 -31.87
C ALA A 295 -3.42 -15.31 -31.98
N SER A 296 -2.33 -15.66 -32.67
CA SER A 296 -1.84 -17.03 -32.72
C SER A 296 -0.52 -17.16 -31.97
N VAL A 297 -0.38 -18.23 -31.18
CA VAL A 297 0.80 -18.51 -30.37
C VAL A 297 1.27 -19.93 -30.65
N ARG A 298 2.55 -20.11 -31.00
CA ARG A 298 3.13 -21.41 -31.38
C ARG A 298 4.53 -21.59 -30.81
N PRO A 299 4.99 -22.83 -30.53
CA PRO A 299 6.37 -23.05 -30.07
C PRO A 299 7.36 -22.85 -31.24
N LYS A 300 8.49 -22.17 -31.00
CA LYS A 300 9.56 -21.97 -32.01
C LYS A 300 10.26 -23.27 -32.38
N ARG A 301 10.31 -24.25 -31.46
CA ARG A 301 10.91 -25.57 -31.66
C ARG A 301 9.89 -26.66 -31.37
N ARG A 302 9.77 -27.63 -32.28
CA ARG A 302 8.95 -28.83 -32.06
C ARG A 302 9.68 -29.82 -31.15
N HIS A 303 8.96 -30.39 -30.19
CA HIS A 303 9.46 -31.44 -29.31
C HIS A 303 8.86 -32.79 -29.74
N LEU A 304 9.72 -33.76 -30.06
CA LEU A 304 9.29 -34.97 -30.76
C LEU A 304 8.88 -36.13 -29.83
N PHE A 305 9.48 -36.21 -28.64
CA PHE A 305 9.32 -37.28 -27.65
C PHE A 305 9.32 -36.66 -26.25
N GLY A 306 8.49 -37.15 -25.34
CA GLY A 306 8.46 -36.66 -23.95
C GLY A 306 7.06 -36.61 -23.35
N GLU A 307 6.93 -35.85 -22.28
CA GLU A 307 5.66 -35.44 -21.69
C GLU A 307 5.17 -34.12 -22.33
N THR A 308 3.94 -33.70 -21.99
CA THR A 308 3.40 -32.40 -22.44
C THR A 308 4.27 -31.26 -21.91
N ARG A 309 4.78 -30.43 -22.81
CA ARG A 309 5.61 -29.28 -22.46
C ARG A 309 4.75 -28.02 -22.41
N ILE A 310 4.71 -27.40 -21.25
CA ILE A 310 3.99 -26.15 -20.97
C ILE A 310 4.96 -24.98 -21.17
N TYR A 311 4.54 -23.98 -21.95
CA TYR A 311 5.28 -22.71 -22.10
C TYR A 311 4.46 -21.57 -21.51
N PRO A 312 4.84 -21.01 -20.33
CA PRO A 312 4.18 -19.84 -19.78
C PRO A 312 4.56 -18.59 -20.57
N PHE A 313 3.58 -17.72 -20.82
CA PHE A 313 3.79 -16.41 -21.46
C PHE A 313 2.77 -15.40 -20.94
N ASP A 314 3.08 -14.11 -21.07
CA ASP A 314 2.18 -13.02 -20.67
C ASP A 314 1.63 -12.30 -21.89
N VAL A 315 0.34 -12.05 -21.87
CA VAL A 315 -0.31 -11.11 -22.79
C VAL A 315 -0.29 -9.75 -22.11
N VAL A 316 0.51 -8.84 -22.63
CA VAL A 316 0.78 -7.52 -22.04
C VAL A 316 0.05 -6.46 -22.84
N VAL A 317 -0.70 -5.61 -22.16
CA VAL A 317 -1.41 -4.46 -22.72
C VAL A 317 -0.93 -3.20 -22.03
N LYS A 318 -0.26 -2.32 -22.76
CA LYS A 318 0.19 -1.02 -22.27
C LYS A 318 -0.68 0.11 -22.83
N SER A 319 -1.12 1.05 -22.01
CA SER A 319 -1.83 2.23 -22.50
C SER A 319 -0.86 3.24 -23.14
N GLY A 320 -1.35 3.93 -24.17
CA GLY A 320 -0.66 5.04 -24.85
C GLY A 320 -1.15 6.42 -24.40
N ASP A 321 -1.86 6.50 -23.29
CA ASP A 321 -2.29 7.75 -22.66
C ASP A 321 -1.31 8.18 -21.56
N ALA A 322 -1.53 9.35 -20.96
CA ALA A 322 -0.64 9.89 -19.93
C ALA A 322 -0.56 9.03 -18.64
N ALA A 323 -1.52 8.11 -18.43
CA ALA A 323 -1.47 7.17 -17.32
C ALA A 323 -0.46 6.03 -17.55
N GLY A 324 -0.12 5.72 -18.80
CA GLY A 324 0.96 4.80 -19.18
C GLY A 324 0.87 3.37 -18.62
N PHE A 325 -0.29 2.98 -18.08
CA PHE A 325 -0.44 1.76 -17.29
C PHE A 325 -0.13 0.52 -18.12
N THR A 326 0.36 -0.52 -17.46
CA THR A 326 0.54 -1.84 -18.07
C THR A 326 -0.29 -2.86 -17.32
N ALA A 327 -1.07 -3.63 -18.05
CA ALA A 327 -1.83 -4.76 -17.53
C ALA A 327 -1.34 -6.05 -18.22
N ALA A 328 -1.16 -7.11 -17.45
CA ALA A 328 -0.67 -8.39 -17.95
C ALA A 328 -1.59 -9.52 -17.52
N GLN A 329 -1.86 -10.46 -18.43
CA GLN A 329 -2.56 -11.69 -18.12
C GLN A 329 -1.71 -12.88 -18.56
N ARG A 330 -1.38 -13.75 -17.59
CA ARG A 330 -0.61 -14.97 -17.87
C ARG A 330 -1.47 -16.01 -18.57
N ALA A 331 -0.85 -16.66 -19.54
CA ALA A 331 -1.35 -17.83 -20.26
C ALA A 331 -0.26 -18.89 -20.39
N TYR A 332 -0.68 -20.09 -20.78
CA TYR A 332 0.13 -21.28 -20.94
C TYR A 332 -0.14 -21.86 -22.32
N LEU A 333 0.93 -22.27 -23.02
CA LEU A 333 0.82 -23.05 -24.25
C LEU A 333 1.18 -24.51 -23.92
N SER A 334 0.19 -25.37 -23.88
CA SER A 334 0.36 -26.80 -23.61
C SER A 334 0.59 -27.58 -24.90
N VAL A 335 1.83 -28.04 -25.11
CA VAL A 335 2.24 -28.74 -26.32
C VAL A 335 2.47 -30.23 -26.01
N PRO A 336 1.56 -31.14 -26.40
CA PRO A 336 1.78 -32.57 -26.24
C PRO A 336 2.95 -33.04 -27.13
N ALA A 337 3.72 -34.02 -26.65
CA ALA A 337 4.78 -34.63 -27.46
C ALA A 337 4.18 -35.45 -28.61
N SER A 338 4.82 -35.40 -29.80
CA SER A 338 4.30 -36.11 -30.97
C SER A 338 4.41 -37.64 -30.90
N MET A 339 5.28 -38.17 -30.03
CA MET A 339 5.47 -39.61 -29.82
C MET A 339 5.69 -39.91 -28.33
N PRO A 340 5.11 -41.00 -27.81
CA PRO A 340 5.28 -41.39 -26.41
C PRO A 340 6.68 -41.96 -26.12
N MET A 341 7.14 -41.84 -24.87
CA MET A 341 8.49 -42.25 -24.44
C MET A 341 8.82 -43.74 -24.66
N TRP A 342 7.80 -44.61 -24.82
CA TRP A 342 8.02 -46.02 -25.16
C TRP A 342 8.38 -46.25 -26.63
N ALA A 343 8.13 -45.31 -27.55
CA ALA A 343 8.41 -45.48 -28.98
C ALA A 343 9.90 -45.79 -29.28
N PRO A 344 10.90 -45.03 -28.75
CA PRO A 344 12.30 -45.42 -28.89
C PRO A 344 12.64 -46.70 -28.13
N ILE A 345 11.99 -46.97 -26.99
CA ILE A 345 12.22 -48.19 -26.19
C ILE A 345 11.73 -49.44 -26.93
N ALA A 346 10.64 -49.38 -27.70
CA ALA A 346 10.16 -50.49 -28.52
C ALA A 346 11.15 -50.83 -29.65
N ILE A 347 11.77 -49.81 -30.25
CA ILE A 347 12.80 -49.97 -31.29
C ILE A 347 14.06 -50.63 -30.69
N VAL A 348 14.50 -50.21 -29.51
CA VAL A 348 15.65 -50.80 -28.80
C VAL A 348 15.30 -52.18 -28.21
N GLY A 349 14.06 -52.39 -27.77
CA GLY A 349 13.54 -53.63 -27.19
C GLY A 349 13.55 -54.80 -28.18
N ALA A 350 13.22 -54.54 -29.45
CA ALA A 350 13.36 -55.53 -30.51
C ALA A 350 14.81 -55.98 -30.71
N ALA A 351 15.79 -55.07 -30.58
CA ALA A 351 17.21 -55.38 -30.69
C ALA A 351 17.75 -56.10 -29.44
N SER A 352 17.33 -55.71 -28.24
CA SER A 352 17.81 -56.30 -26.98
C SER A 352 17.19 -57.67 -26.68
N ALA A 353 15.96 -57.95 -27.11
CA ALA A 353 15.36 -59.29 -27.02
C ALA A 353 16.20 -60.37 -27.75
N MET A 354 16.80 -60.00 -28.89
CA MET A 354 17.68 -60.89 -29.67
C MET A 354 19.03 -61.16 -28.96
N ILE A 355 19.50 -60.23 -28.14
CA ILE A 355 20.72 -60.36 -27.32
C ILE A 355 20.43 -61.15 -26.03
N MET A 356 19.28 -60.89 -25.38
CA MET A 356 18.87 -61.60 -24.16
C MET A 356 18.60 -63.09 -24.40
N LEU A 357 18.11 -63.47 -25.58
CA LEU A 357 17.99 -64.89 -25.97
C LEU A 357 19.36 -65.60 -25.98
N LEU A 358 20.43 -64.89 -26.36
CA LEU A 358 21.80 -65.41 -26.37
C LEU A 358 22.37 -65.55 -24.94
N ILE A 359 22.07 -64.60 -24.07
CA ILE A 359 22.54 -64.59 -22.67
C ILE A 359 21.79 -65.63 -21.82
N ALA A 360 20.50 -65.85 -22.07
CA ALA A 360 19.70 -66.86 -21.38
C ALA A 360 20.24 -68.29 -21.55
N ILE A 361 20.85 -68.60 -22.70
CA ILE A 361 21.49 -69.91 -22.96
C ILE A 361 22.76 -70.08 -22.10
N ILE A 362 23.47 -69.01 -21.79
CA ILE A 362 24.74 -69.03 -21.01
C ILE A 362 24.44 -69.14 -19.50
N ALA A 363 23.39 -68.48 -19.01
CA ALA A 363 23.05 -68.45 -17.59
C ALA A 363 22.58 -69.81 -16.99
N ILE A 364 22.09 -70.74 -17.83
CA ILE A 364 21.55 -72.03 -17.38
C ILE A 364 22.65 -73.03 -16.97
N LEU A 365 23.92 -72.79 -17.31
CA LEU A 365 25.07 -73.65 -16.99
C LEU A 365 25.87 -73.25 -15.73
N GLY A 366 25.37 -72.28 -14.94
CA GLY A 366 26.10 -71.64 -13.84
C GLY A 366 25.62 -71.96 -12.41
N ALA A 367 24.92 -73.07 -12.18
CA ALA A 367 24.40 -73.40 -10.86
C ALA A 367 25.38 -74.26 -10.03
N GLN A 368 26.04 -73.67 -9.02
CA GLN A 368 26.16 -74.17 -7.62
C GLN A 368 27.40 -73.63 -6.90
N SER A 369 27.19 -72.87 -5.82
CA SER A 369 28.09 -72.81 -4.65
C SER A 369 27.44 -71.99 -3.51
N ALA A 370 26.78 -72.67 -2.58
CA ALA A 370 26.18 -72.07 -1.39
C ALA A 370 26.73 -72.72 -0.12
N PHE A 371 27.80 -72.14 0.42
CA PHE A 371 28.28 -72.38 1.78
C PHE A 371 28.78 -71.04 2.35
N ASN A 372 28.52 -70.79 3.64
CA ASN A 372 28.62 -69.50 4.35
C ASN A 372 27.51 -68.50 3.99
N ALA A 373 26.32 -68.70 4.57
CA ALA A 373 25.24 -67.72 4.49
C ALA A 373 25.60 -66.46 5.29
N ALA A 374 25.58 -65.30 4.62
CA ALA A 374 25.71 -64.00 5.27
C ALA A 374 24.50 -63.74 6.21
N PRO A 375 24.68 -62.92 7.27
CA PRO A 375 23.55 -62.52 8.09
C PRO A 375 22.61 -61.62 7.27
N GLU A 376 21.32 -61.63 7.60
CA GLU A 376 20.30 -60.81 6.95
C GLU A 376 19.46 -60.08 8.00
N ILE A 377 19.32 -58.76 7.90
CA ILE A 377 18.45 -57.97 8.76
C ILE A 377 17.11 -57.85 8.05
N THR A 378 16.11 -58.61 8.48
CA THR A 378 14.78 -58.67 7.86
C THR A 378 13.85 -57.55 8.33
N ARG A 379 14.12 -56.98 9.51
CA ARG A 379 13.38 -55.83 10.07
C ARG A 379 14.31 -54.93 10.88
N PHE A 380 14.16 -53.62 10.74
CA PHE A 380 14.78 -52.63 11.61
C PHE A 380 13.89 -51.39 11.64
N GLU A 381 13.38 -51.04 12.82
CA GLU A 381 12.41 -49.97 13.03
C GLU A 381 12.68 -49.24 14.35
N VAL A 382 12.61 -47.92 14.33
CA VAL A 382 12.57 -47.07 15.54
C VAL A 382 11.14 -46.65 15.85
N SER A 383 10.80 -46.44 17.12
CA SER A 383 9.44 -46.10 17.57
C SER A 383 8.95 -44.74 17.05
N SER A 384 9.87 -43.82 16.79
CA SER A 384 9.63 -42.57 16.07
C SER A 384 10.94 -42.07 15.45
N THR A 385 10.88 -41.47 14.27
CA THR A 385 11.99 -40.74 13.65
C THR A 385 12.26 -39.38 14.32
N GLN A 386 11.41 -38.96 15.25
CA GLN A 386 11.56 -37.75 16.04
C GLN A 386 11.11 -37.97 17.50
N VAL A 387 11.94 -37.59 18.46
CA VAL A 387 11.69 -37.79 19.90
C VAL A 387 12.11 -36.55 20.70
N ALA A 388 11.35 -36.16 21.72
CA ALA A 388 11.73 -35.06 22.60
C ALA A 388 12.84 -35.50 23.58
N GLN A 389 13.78 -34.62 23.89
CA GLN A 389 14.90 -34.93 24.78
C GLN A 389 14.39 -35.35 26.18
N GLY A 390 14.65 -36.61 26.54
CA GLY A 390 14.18 -37.23 27.79
C GLY A 390 13.12 -38.32 27.58
N GLU A 391 12.42 -38.33 26.44
CA GLU A 391 11.46 -39.39 26.09
C GLU A 391 12.19 -40.67 25.62
N PRO A 392 11.71 -41.88 25.98
CA PRO A 392 12.36 -43.13 25.62
C PRO A 392 12.21 -43.46 24.12
N LEU A 393 13.33 -43.71 23.45
CA LEU A 393 13.36 -44.15 22.06
C LEU A 393 13.49 -45.68 22.01
N VAL A 394 12.43 -46.38 21.56
CA VAL A 394 12.43 -47.85 21.44
C VAL A 394 12.87 -48.24 20.04
N VAL A 395 13.82 -49.16 19.93
CA VAL A 395 14.33 -49.70 18.67
C VAL A 395 13.99 -51.18 18.61
N ASN A 396 13.50 -51.64 17.46
CA ASN A 396 13.13 -53.03 17.20
C ASN A 396 13.90 -53.55 15.98
N TRP A 397 14.33 -54.81 16.02
CA TRP A 397 15.01 -55.46 14.91
C TRP A 397 14.67 -56.94 14.81
N GLN A 398 14.88 -57.51 13.63
CA GLN A 398 14.87 -58.94 13.39
C GLN A 398 15.98 -59.28 12.40
N ALA A 399 16.78 -60.29 12.73
CA ALA A 399 17.89 -60.72 11.89
C ALA A 399 18.01 -62.25 11.86
N ASN A 400 18.30 -62.79 10.68
CA ASN A 400 18.53 -64.20 10.41
C ASN A 400 20.03 -64.45 10.19
N ASN A 401 20.51 -65.66 10.48
CA ASN A 401 21.90 -66.10 10.28
C ASN A 401 22.97 -65.19 10.94
N ALA A 402 22.59 -64.47 11.99
CA ALA A 402 23.49 -63.65 12.80
C ALA A 402 23.96 -64.44 14.03
N GLN A 403 25.22 -64.24 14.44
CA GLN A 403 25.83 -64.80 15.66
C GLN A 403 26.13 -63.71 16.71
N ARG A 404 26.19 -62.44 16.29
CA ARG A 404 26.37 -61.25 17.13
C ARG A 404 25.56 -60.08 16.57
N ILE A 405 24.89 -59.34 17.46
CA ILE A 405 24.23 -58.06 17.18
C ILE A 405 24.88 -56.95 18.00
N VAL A 406 25.09 -55.79 17.37
CA VAL A 406 25.54 -54.56 18.02
C VAL A 406 24.60 -53.42 17.63
N LEU A 407 24.01 -52.73 18.61
CA LEU A 407 23.32 -51.46 18.38
C LEU A 407 24.30 -50.31 18.67
N THR A 408 24.33 -49.34 17.77
CA THR A 408 25.21 -48.17 17.86
C THR A 408 24.42 -46.86 17.75
N LEU A 409 24.87 -45.83 18.47
CA LEU A 409 24.43 -44.44 18.31
C LEU A 409 25.62 -43.62 17.83
N ASN A 410 25.50 -43.00 16.66
CA ASN A 410 26.60 -42.25 16.01
C ASN A 410 27.92 -43.08 15.96
N GLY A 411 27.79 -44.39 15.70
CA GLY A 411 28.91 -45.35 15.67
C GLY A 411 29.39 -45.85 17.04
N THR A 412 28.96 -45.26 18.16
CA THR A 412 29.30 -45.71 19.52
C THR A 412 28.38 -46.86 19.93
N PRO A 413 28.90 -48.04 20.31
CA PRO A 413 28.07 -49.18 20.71
C PRO A 413 27.36 -48.92 22.04
N VAL A 414 26.04 -49.07 22.07
CA VAL A 414 25.19 -48.91 23.26
C VAL A 414 24.55 -50.20 23.73
N PHE A 415 24.48 -51.21 22.86
CA PHE A 415 24.02 -52.57 23.20
C PHE A 415 24.80 -53.60 22.36
N ARG A 416 25.05 -54.77 22.93
CA ARG A 416 25.70 -55.90 22.26
C ARG A 416 25.18 -57.22 22.83
N GLU A 417 24.89 -58.17 21.93
CA GLU A 417 24.48 -59.53 22.26
C GLU A 417 25.20 -60.53 21.34
N GLU A 418 25.56 -61.70 21.86
CA GLU A 418 26.31 -62.75 21.16
C GLU A 418 25.75 -64.13 21.52
N GLY A 419 25.64 -65.04 20.54
CA GLY A 419 25.10 -66.38 20.74
C GLY A 419 23.64 -66.51 20.33
N ASP A 420 22.77 -66.90 21.27
CA ASP A 420 21.33 -67.08 21.04
C ASP A 420 20.61 -65.73 21.10
N LEU A 421 20.40 -65.11 19.93
CA LEU A 421 19.92 -63.72 19.77
C LEU A 421 18.41 -63.61 20.02
N ALA A 422 18.01 -63.78 21.29
CA ALA A 422 16.62 -63.68 21.72
C ALA A 422 16.12 -62.23 21.83
N THR A 423 16.99 -61.24 22.00
CA THR A 423 16.60 -59.84 22.15
C THR A 423 16.33 -59.20 20.79
N THR A 424 15.08 -58.75 20.59
CA THR A 424 14.61 -58.09 19.36
C THR A 424 14.28 -56.61 19.55
N SER A 425 14.45 -56.06 20.76
CA SER A 425 14.20 -54.65 21.04
C SER A 425 15.10 -54.07 22.14
N TYR A 426 15.34 -52.76 22.11
CA TYR A 426 16.10 -52.02 23.11
C TYR A 426 15.55 -50.61 23.29
N THR A 427 15.58 -50.07 24.52
CA THR A 427 15.15 -48.70 24.81
C THR A 427 16.35 -47.81 25.08
N ILE A 428 16.50 -46.76 24.28
CA ILE A 428 17.55 -45.74 24.39
C ILE A 428 17.02 -44.61 25.27
N ASN A 429 17.82 -44.22 26.28
CA ASN A 429 17.60 -42.97 27.00
C ASN A 429 18.12 -41.79 26.16
N THR A 430 17.23 -40.88 25.79
CA THR A 430 17.54 -39.70 24.97
C THR A 430 17.99 -38.47 25.77
N SER A 431 17.97 -38.52 27.12
CA SER A 431 18.20 -37.34 27.97
C SER A 431 19.56 -36.67 27.77
N GLY A 432 20.57 -37.41 27.32
CA GLY A 432 21.93 -36.91 27.03
C GLY A 432 22.21 -36.67 25.54
N LEU A 433 21.19 -36.70 24.67
CA LEU A 433 21.32 -36.61 23.21
C LEU A 433 20.53 -35.40 22.68
N THR A 434 21.01 -34.81 21.58
CA THR A 434 20.39 -33.66 20.90
C THR A 434 20.73 -33.67 19.41
N GLY A 435 19.79 -33.25 18.55
CA GLY A 435 19.99 -33.20 17.10
C GLY A 435 19.85 -34.56 16.42
N GLU A 436 20.45 -34.72 15.24
CA GLU A 436 20.42 -35.98 14.51
C GLU A 436 21.30 -37.06 15.15
N VAL A 437 20.68 -38.19 15.48
CA VAL A 437 21.36 -39.40 15.98
C VAL A 437 21.13 -40.53 14.99
N VAL A 438 22.23 -41.04 14.43
CA VAL A 438 22.23 -42.26 13.60
C VAL A 438 22.14 -43.47 14.53
N VAL A 439 20.97 -44.09 14.56
CA VAL A 439 20.73 -45.37 15.23
C VAL A 439 21.01 -46.47 14.21
N ALA A 440 21.99 -47.33 14.47
CA ALA A 440 22.34 -48.41 13.54
C ALA A 440 22.49 -49.75 14.25
N VAL A 441 21.85 -50.78 13.71
CA VAL A 441 22.02 -52.18 14.11
C VAL A 441 22.98 -52.87 13.14
N GLN A 442 23.97 -53.56 13.69
CA GLN A 442 24.92 -54.39 12.95
C GLN A 442 24.72 -55.85 13.33
N ALA A 443 24.41 -56.68 12.34
CA ALA A 443 24.34 -58.13 12.44
C ALA A 443 25.61 -58.75 11.83
N SER A 444 26.21 -59.72 12.51
CA SER A 444 27.48 -60.34 12.10
C SER A 444 27.48 -61.84 12.30
N SER A 445 28.10 -62.57 11.37
CA SER A 445 28.41 -63.99 11.48
C SER A 445 29.69 -64.34 10.70
N GLU A 446 30.11 -65.60 10.72
CA GLU A 446 31.22 -66.12 9.88
C GLU A 446 31.04 -65.85 8.37
N GLY A 447 29.80 -65.66 7.89
CA GLY A 447 29.50 -65.27 6.50
C GLY A 447 29.63 -63.77 6.20
N GLY A 448 30.00 -62.94 7.18
CA GLY A 448 30.22 -61.50 7.03
C GLY A 448 29.31 -60.64 7.91
N THR A 449 29.19 -59.35 7.57
CA THR A 449 28.38 -58.38 8.32
C THR A 449 27.30 -57.73 7.45
N ARG A 450 26.20 -57.32 8.09
CA ARG A 450 25.19 -56.42 7.52
C ARG A 450 24.85 -55.35 8.55
N ASN A 451 24.62 -54.14 8.06
CA ASN A 451 24.19 -53.01 8.85
C ASN A 451 22.82 -52.54 8.33
N SER A 452 21.96 -52.10 9.24
CA SER A 452 20.79 -51.26 8.92
C SER A 452 20.81 -50.04 9.84
N SER A 453 20.42 -48.88 9.34
CA SER A 453 20.55 -47.61 10.06
C SER A 453 19.42 -46.65 9.72
N GLN A 454 18.99 -45.90 10.73
CA GLN A 454 17.92 -44.92 10.64
C GLN A 454 18.34 -43.68 11.44
N VAL A 455 18.08 -42.49 10.89
CA VAL A 455 18.34 -41.22 11.56
C VAL A 455 17.14 -40.87 12.42
N VAL A 456 17.38 -40.48 13.67
CA VAL A 456 16.36 -40.01 14.61
C VAL A 456 16.73 -38.60 15.06
N SER A 457 15.80 -37.66 14.94
CA SER A 457 15.99 -36.28 15.38
C SER A 457 15.53 -36.12 16.83
N ILE A 458 16.43 -35.70 17.72
CA ILE A 458 16.13 -35.49 19.14
C ILE A 458 16.01 -33.99 19.41
N VAL A 459 14.77 -33.54 19.67
CA VAL A 459 14.41 -32.13 19.82
C VAL A 459 14.29 -31.71 21.27
N GLN A 460 14.67 -30.48 21.61
CA GLN A 460 14.46 -29.93 22.94
C GLN A 460 13.02 -29.42 23.10
N PRO A 461 12.34 -29.70 24.22
CA PRO A 461 11.03 -29.10 24.49
C PRO A 461 11.19 -27.59 24.64
N MET A 462 10.29 -26.84 24.01
CA MET A 462 10.36 -25.38 23.97
C MET A 462 9.71 -24.76 25.22
N GLN A 463 10.38 -23.77 25.83
CA GLN A 463 9.89 -23.08 27.02
C GLN A 463 10.41 -21.64 27.08
N ILE A 464 9.54 -20.68 27.40
CA ILE A 464 9.95 -19.30 27.75
C ILE A 464 10.26 -19.28 29.25
N ASN A 465 11.53 -19.05 29.59
CA ASN A 465 12.01 -18.98 30.98
C ASN A 465 11.98 -17.54 31.52
N LEU A 466 12.13 -16.56 30.64
CA LEU A 466 12.12 -15.14 30.98
C LEU A 466 11.58 -14.33 29.81
N PHE A 467 10.71 -13.34 30.08
CA PHE A 467 10.33 -12.28 29.16
C PHE A 467 9.91 -11.06 29.97
N THR A 468 10.68 -9.98 29.90
CA THR A 468 10.55 -8.80 30.78
C THR A 468 10.89 -7.51 30.07
N VAL A 469 10.26 -6.40 30.50
CA VAL A 469 10.55 -5.03 30.02
C VAL A 469 10.90 -4.13 31.20
N ASN A 470 11.88 -3.26 30.99
CA ASN A 470 12.29 -2.22 31.93
C ASN A 470 12.38 -0.85 31.21
N PRO A 471 11.75 0.22 31.72
CA PRO A 471 10.90 0.26 32.92
C PRO A 471 9.57 -0.49 32.71
N PRO A 472 8.97 -1.02 33.80
CA PRO A 472 7.69 -1.77 33.74
C PRO A 472 6.46 -0.87 33.55
N GLN A 473 6.65 0.46 33.51
CA GLN A 473 5.62 1.46 33.31
C GLN A 473 6.23 2.68 32.63
N LEU A 474 5.47 3.32 31.75
CA LEU A 474 5.90 4.44 30.91
C LEU A 474 4.99 5.67 31.12
N VAL A 475 5.52 6.86 30.86
CA VAL A 475 4.76 8.13 30.96
C VAL A 475 4.30 8.60 29.57
N ARG A 476 3.00 8.84 29.38
CA ARG A 476 2.39 9.26 28.11
C ARG A 476 3.02 10.55 27.59
N ASN A 477 3.21 10.66 26.27
CA ASN A 477 3.82 11.82 25.59
C ASN A 477 5.29 12.11 25.90
N VAL A 478 5.99 11.25 26.65
CA VAL A 478 7.39 11.46 27.04
C VAL A 478 8.32 10.50 26.30
N VAL A 479 9.37 11.03 25.67
CA VAL A 479 10.44 10.25 25.03
C VAL A 479 11.14 9.40 26.11
N GLN A 480 11.00 8.08 26.02
CA GLN A 480 11.57 7.11 26.97
C GLN A 480 12.22 5.93 26.24
N PRO A 481 13.39 5.46 26.69
CA PRO A 481 13.92 4.17 26.30
C PRO A 481 13.22 3.03 27.06
N ILE A 482 13.05 1.89 26.40
CA ILE A 482 12.79 0.59 27.05
C ILE A 482 13.93 -0.39 26.77
N THR A 483 14.09 -1.34 27.67
CA THR A 483 14.95 -2.51 27.54
C THR A 483 14.09 -3.76 27.65
N ILE A 484 14.24 -4.70 26.72
CA ILE A 484 13.51 -5.96 26.68
C ILE A 484 14.51 -7.10 26.82
N THR A 485 14.29 -8.00 27.77
CA THR A 485 15.16 -9.18 27.99
C THR A 485 14.32 -10.44 28.01
N TRP A 486 14.79 -11.48 27.32
CA TRP A 486 14.16 -12.79 27.31
C TRP A 486 15.15 -13.95 27.31
N ASN A 487 14.65 -15.12 27.70
CA ASN A 487 15.36 -16.39 27.67
C ASN A 487 14.38 -17.49 27.25
N THR A 488 14.68 -18.18 26.15
CA THR A 488 13.87 -19.28 25.64
C THR A 488 14.72 -20.53 25.43
N GLN A 489 14.25 -21.64 25.98
CA GLN A 489 14.84 -22.96 25.79
C GLN A 489 14.17 -23.66 24.60
N GLY A 490 14.93 -24.44 23.83
CA GLY A 490 14.45 -25.19 22.67
C GLY A 490 14.17 -24.37 21.41
N ALA A 491 14.07 -23.04 21.51
CA ALA A 491 13.90 -22.16 20.36
C ALA A 491 15.23 -21.96 19.59
N VAL A 492 15.12 -21.84 18.27
CA VAL A 492 16.22 -21.50 17.36
C VAL A 492 16.20 -20.00 17.04
N LEU A 493 15.00 -19.42 16.91
CA LEU A 493 14.80 -17.99 16.72
C LEU A 493 13.64 -17.48 17.58
N THR A 494 13.64 -16.18 17.84
CA THR A 494 12.55 -15.46 18.49
C THR A 494 12.19 -14.20 17.71
N ARG A 495 10.98 -13.67 17.91
CA ARG A 495 10.49 -12.42 17.32
C ARG A 495 9.70 -11.65 18.38
N ILE A 496 9.78 -10.32 18.37
CA ILE A 496 9.01 -9.46 19.27
C ILE A 496 8.08 -8.59 18.43
N ILE A 497 6.78 -8.66 18.73
CA ILE A 497 5.73 -7.91 18.06
C ILE A 497 5.12 -6.91 19.06
N GLY A 498 4.70 -5.74 18.58
CA GLY A 498 4.01 -4.70 19.36
C GLY A 498 4.78 -3.38 19.48
N LEU A 499 6.03 -3.35 19.03
CA LEU A 499 6.92 -2.17 19.12
C LEU A 499 6.66 -1.14 18.01
N GLU A 500 5.90 -1.49 16.99
CA GLU A 500 5.65 -0.72 15.76
C GLU A 500 4.88 0.58 16.05
N SER A 501 4.10 0.58 17.14
CA SER A 501 3.36 1.76 17.64
C SER A 501 4.16 2.61 18.62
N PHE A 502 5.31 2.13 19.09
CA PHE A 502 6.11 2.76 20.14
C PHE A 502 7.34 3.49 19.58
N THR A 503 8.09 2.85 18.68
CA THR A 503 9.31 3.41 18.09
C THR A 503 9.30 3.39 16.57
N THR A 504 10.03 4.32 15.97
CA THR A 504 10.37 4.33 14.53
C THR A 504 11.80 3.85 14.27
N ALA A 505 12.52 3.39 15.30
CA ALA A 505 13.83 2.78 15.13
C ALA A 505 13.71 1.45 14.38
N SER A 506 14.69 1.14 13.53
CA SER A 506 14.75 -0.16 12.87
C SER A 506 15.05 -1.25 13.90
N ILE A 507 14.11 -2.17 14.06
CA ILE A 507 14.14 -3.32 14.96
C ILE A 507 14.35 -4.56 14.09
N ALA A 508 15.22 -5.49 14.49
CA ALA A 508 15.44 -6.71 13.72
C ALA A 508 14.20 -7.61 13.74
N SER A 509 13.89 -8.24 12.61
CA SER A 509 12.69 -9.08 12.46
C SER A 509 12.78 -10.42 13.20
N THR A 510 13.99 -10.86 13.53
CA THR A 510 14.29 -12.08 14.28
C THR A 510 15.49 -11.88 15.19
N TYR A 511 15.54 -12.67 16.25
CA TYR A 511 16.58 -12.66 17.28
C TYR A 511 16.93 -14.08 17.71
N GLY A 512 18.05 -14.25 18.40
CA GLY A 512 18.39 -15.48 19.09
C GLY A 512 17.46 -15.80 20.27
N PRO A 513 17.57 -17.01 20.84
CA PRO A 513 16.70 -17.46 21.94
C PRO A 513 16.95 -16.73 23.28
N ASN A 514 18.13 -16.14 23.47
CA ASN A 514 18.55 -15.55 24.75
C ASN A 514 19.23 -14.20 24.49
N GLU A 515 18.45 -13.12 24.50
CA GLU A 515 18.94 -11.79 24.12
C GLU A 515 18.39 -10.65 25.00
N THR A 516 18.94 -9.46 24.80
CA THR A 516 18.46 -8.21 25.41
C THR A 516 18.56 -7.09 24.40
N LEU A 517 17.43 -6.43 24.15
CA LEU A 517 17.35 -5.21 23.37
C LEU A 517 17.35 -4.03 24.33
N SER A 518 18.39 -3.22 24.30
CA SER A 518 18.43 -1.93 24.99
C SER A 518 18.05 -0.78 24.05
N ASP A 519 17.88 0.42 24.62
CA ASP A 519 17.83 1.69 23.89
C ASP A 519 16.73 1.82 22.83
N ILE A 520 15.66 1.04 22.95
CA ILE A 520 14.45 1.20 22.14
C ILE A 520 13.73 2.46 22.63
N VAL A 521 13.94 3.59 21.95
CA VAL A 521 13.35 4.89 22.33
C VAL A 521 12.02 5.12 21.61
N GLY A 522 10.99 5.48 22.37
CA GLY A 522 9.64 5.75 21.86
C GLY A 522 8.89 6.86 22.59
N ILE A 523 7.74 7.27 22.04
CA ILE A 523 6.82 8.25 22.66
C ILE A 523 5.47 7.56 22.88
N PRO A 524 5.22 6.97 24.06
CA PRO A 524 4.05 6.15 24.30
C PRO A 524 2.78 7.00 24.32
N GLN A 525 1.76 6.54 23.60
CA GLN A 525 0.42 7.15 23.57
C GLN A 525 -0.64 6.26 24.24
N ASN A 526 -0.46 4.94 24.20
CA ASN A 526 -1.37 3.91 24.74
C ASN A 526 -0.54 2.79 25.38
N PRO A 527 -1.12 1.96 26.28
CA PRO A 527 -0.45 0.78 26.82
C PRO A 527 0.20 -0.09 25.74
N LEU A 528 1.41 -0.54 26.01
CA LEU A 528 2.26 -1.23 25.04
C LEU A 528 2.16 -2.75 25.25
N ASN A 529 1.46 -3.42 24.34
CA ASN A 529 1.30 -4.88 24.35
C ASN A 529 2.46 -5.50 23.57
N LEU A 530 3.38 -6.18 24.23
CA LEU A 530 4.49 -6.87 23.59
C LEU A 530 4.28 -8.38 23.63
N THR A 531 4.46 -9.05 22.49
CA THR A 531 4.41 -10.51 22.39
C THR A 531 5.75 -11.05 21.91
N LEU A 532 6.34 -11.94 22.71
CA LEU A 532 7.49 -12.75 22.32
C LEU A 532 6.98 -14.03 21.65
N TYR A 533 7.33 -14.21 20.38
CA TYR A 533 7.23 -15.48 19.67
C TYR A 533 8.57 -16.20 19.74
N ALA A 534 8.56 -17.50 20.02
CA ALA A 534 9.72 -18.37 19.99
C ALA A 534 9.44 -19.56 19.07
N GLU A 535 10.37 -19.90 18.18
CA GLU A 535 10.20 -20.88 17.10
C GLU A 535 11.39 -21.85 17.08
N ASP A 536 11.15 -23.16 16.92
CA ASP A 536 12.20 -24.17 16.84
C ASP A 536 12.69 -24.39 15.40
N GLY A 537 13.67 -25.27 15.22
CA GLY A 537 14.22 -25.60 13.90
C GLY A 537 13.27 -26.37 12.97
N GLN A 538 12.00 -26.55 13.35
CA GLN A 538 10.97 -27.25 12.58
C GLN A 538 9.71 -26.38 12.34
N GLY A 539 9.68 -25.14 12.85
CA GLY A 539 8.54 -24.24 12.71
C GLY A 539 7.43 -24.46 13.75
N ASN A 540 7.65 -25.26 14.80
CA ASN A 540 6.76 -25.20 15.97
C ASN A 540 7.03 -23.90 16.72
N ALA A 541 6.01 -23.27 17.30
CA ALA A 541 6.16 -22.02 18.02
C ALA A 541 5.35 -21.96 19.32
N ILE A 542 5.84 -21.18 20.28
CA ILE A 542 5.11 -20.76 21.49
C ILE A 542 5.17 -19.24 21.62
N GLU A 543 4.17 -18.65 22.27
CA GLU A 543 4.05 -17.20 22.47
C GLU A 543 3.84 -16.85 23.96
N GLN A 544 4.31 -15.67 24.35
CA GLN A 544 3.96 -15.04 25.63
C GLN A 544 3.82 -13.53 25.43
N SER A 545 2.76 -12.95 25.99
CA SER A 545 2.50 -11.51 25.95
C SER A 545 2.67 -10.85 27.32
N ILE A 546 3.11 -9.59 27.31
CA ILE A 546 3.17 -8.69 28.47
C ILE A 546 2.61 -7.32 28.09
N VAL A 547 1.99 -6.63 29.05
CA VAL A 547 1.46 -5.28 28.87
C VAL A 547 2.29 -4.32 29.71
N VAL A 548 2.86 -3.30 29.07
CA VAL A 548 3.57 -2.21 29.75
C VAL A 548 2.62 -1.02 29.86
N GLU A 549 2.24 -0.71 31.09
CA GLU A 549 1.24 0.32 31.38
C GLU A 549 1.76 1.73 31.06
N VAL A 550 0.86 2.60 30.59
CA VAL A 550 1.15 3.99 30.27
C VAL A 550 0.33 4.93 31.15
N VAL A 551 1.02 5.68 32.02
CA VAL A 551 0.43 6.64 32.95
C VAL A 551 0.55 8.08 32.46
N ASP A 552 -0.33 8.95 32.93
CA ASP A 552 -0.34 10.34 32.49
C ASP A 552 0.80 11.19 33.11
N PRO A 553 1.39 12.12 32.34
CA PRO A 553 2.38 13.09 32.81
C PRO A 553 1.73 14.11 33.76
N ILE A 554 1.78 13.84 35.07
CA ILE A 554 1.18 14.70 36.11
C ILE A 554 2.21 15.69 36.66
N CYS A 555 1.81 16.97 36.72
CA CYS A 555 2.49 18.02 37.46
C CYS A 555 1.53 18.73 38.42
N ARG A 556 2.09 19.44 39.41
CA ARG A 556 1.36 20.29 40.36
C ARG A 556 1.71 21.75 40.10
N ALA A 557 0.70 22.63 40.20
CA ALA A 557 0.92 24.07 40.22
C ALA A 557 1.74 24.50 41.46
N GLY A 558 2.71 25.38 41.28
CA GLY A 558 3.53 25.94 42.37
C GLY A 558 2.76 26.87 43.33
N VAL A 559 3.48 27.41 44.31
CA VAL A 559 2.93 28.15 45.48
C VAL A 559 2.09 29.39 45.12
N ASP A 560 2.43 30.11 44.06
CA ASP A 560 1.69 31.31 43.63
C ASP A 560 0.48 30.99 42.71
N GLY A 561 0.22 29.70 42.44
CA GLY A 561 -0.68 29.25 41.38
C GLY A 561 -0.10 29.47 39.98
N VAL A 562 -0.84 29.09 38.94
CA VAL A 562 -0.39 29.22 37.54
C VAL A 562 -1.48 29.77 36.63
N ALA A 563 -1.24 30.94 36.03
CA ALA A 563 -2.09 31.46 34.95
C ALA A 563 -1.80 30.71 33.64
N LEU A 564 -2.83 30.04 33.10
CA LEU A 564 -2.78 29.34 31.83
C LEU A 564 -3.25 30.26 30.69
N ARG A 565 -2.53 30.26 29.58
CA ARG A 565 -2.72 31.19 28.44
C ARG A 565 -3.12 30.46 27.17
N ALA A 566 -3.73 31.18 26.22
CA ALA A 566 -4.11 30.65 24.91
C ALA A 566 -2.88 30.24 24.07
N GLU A 567 -1.77 30.96 24.20
CA GLU A 567 -0.51 30.77 23.47
C GLU A 567 0.69 30.83 24.45
N PRO A 568 1.85 30.22 24.14
CA PRO A 568 3.03 30.18 25.01
C PRO A 568 3.83 31.50 24.97
N HIS A 569 3.19 32.60 25.35
CA HIS A 569 3.84 33.90 25.45
C HIS A 569 3.28 34.72 26.62
N PRO A 570 4.09 35.55 27.34
CA PRO A 570 3.63 36.25 28.54
C PRO A 570 2.48 37.25 28.32
N GLU A 571 2.29 37.73 27.10
CA GLU A 571 1.23 38.68 26.74
C GLU A 571 -0.07 38.00 26.28
N ALA A 572 -0.05 36.69 26.03
CA ALA A 572 -1.21 35.96 25.53
C ALA A 572 -2.36 35.92 26.55
N GLN A 573 -3.60 35.92 26.04
CA GLN A 573 -4.82 35.93 26.86
C GLN A 573 -4.84 34.76 27.86
N ILE A 574 -5.16 35.05 29.12
CA ILE A 574 -5.36 34.04 30.17
C ILE A 574 -6.70 33.33 29.91
N VAL A 575 -6.64 32.01 29.77
CA VAL A 575 -7.81 31.12 29.57
C VAL A 575 -8.27 30.47 30.88
N SER A 576 -7.38 30.30 31.86
CA SER A 576 -7.69 29.76 33.17
C SER A 576 -6.59 30.10 34.19
N THR A 577 -6.84 29.87 35.48
CA THR A 577 -5.83 29.99 36.54
C THR A 577 -5.93 28.78 37.46
N LEU A 578 -4.82 28.06 37.61
CA LEU A 578 -4.69 26.91 38.51
C LEU A 578 -4.34 27.41 39.93
N PRO A 579 -5.06 26.97 40.98
CA PRO A 579 -4.66 27.24 42.36
C PRO A 579 -3.42 26.42 42.75
N GLU A 580 -2.72 26.87 43.80
CA GLU A 580 -1.57 26.19 44.40
C GLU A 580 -1.81 24.68 44.62
N GLY A 581 -0.78 23.87 44.34
CA GLY A 581 -0.75 22.43 44.59
C GLY A 581 -1.68 21.60 43.71
N ARG A 582 -2.45 22.21 42.79
CA ARG A 582 -3.39 21.53 41.91
C ARG A 582 -2.66 20.63 40.92
N SER A 583 -2.94 19.32 40.99
CA SER A 583 -2.49 18.36 40.00
C SER A 583 -3.21 18.54 38.65
N VAL A 584 -2.44 18.50 37.57
CA VAL A 584 -2.88 18.61 36.17
C VAL A 584 -2.07 17.67 35.27
N VAL A 585 -2.63 17.32 34.10
CA VAL A 585 -1.92 16.57 33.06
C VAL A 585 -1.28 17.53 32.07
N VAL A 586 0.00 17.32 31.75
CA VAL A 586 0.77 18.14 30.83
C VAL A 586 1.11 17.35 29.57
N ASP A 587 0.51 17.69 28.43
CA ASP A 587 0.56 16.83 27.24
C ASP A 587 1.60 17.22 26.20
N ALA A 588 2.14 18.44 26.25
CA ALA A 588 3.16 18.95 25.35
C ALA A 588 3.97 20.09 25.98
N GLN A 589 5.14 20.39 25.40
CA GLN A 589 5.91 21.62 25.64
C GLN A 589 6.08 22.41 24.33
N ASP A 590 6.46 23.68 24.43
CA ASP A 590 6.78 24.50 23.26
C ASP A 590 8.22 24.23 22.75
N GLU A 591 8.60 24.88 21.64
CA GLU A 591 9.95 24.72 21.08
C GLU A 591 11.05 25.24 22.02
N SER A 592 10.79 26.34 22.76
CA SER A 592 11.75 26.92 23.71
C SER A 592 11.88 26.14 25.01
N ARG A 593 10.94 25.20 25.29
CA ARG A 593 10.82 24.43 26.54
C ARG A 593 10.56 25.29 27.79
N LEU A 594 10.13 26.54 27.58
CA LEU A 594 9.77 27.46 28.65
C LEU A 594 8.28 27.38 29.01
N TRP A 595 7.47 26.72 28.18
CA TRP A 595 6.02 26.59 28.35
C TRP A 595 5.55 25.15 28.26
N LEU A 596 4.64 24.81 29.17
CA LEU A 596 3.98 23.51 29.27
C LEU A 596 2.50 23.66 28.93
N ARG A 597 1.99 22.79 28.05
CA ARG A 597 0.58 22.73 27.71
C ARG A 597 -0.16 21.82 28.68
N VAL A 598 -1.06 22.42 29.44
CA VAL A 598 -1.94 21.76 30.38
C VAL A 598 -3.24 21.38 29.70
N VAL A 599 -3.70 20.16 29.94
CA VAL A 599 -5.04 19.68 29.57
C VAL A 599 -5.98 19.87 30.77
N LEU A 600 -6.99 20.71 30.61
CA LEU A 600 -8.03 20.95 31.62
C LEU A 600 -9.23 20.00 31.41
N PRO A 601 -10.03 19.76 32.46
CA PRO A 601 -11.30 19.06 32.33
C PRO A 601 -12.19 19.69 31.25
N GLY A 602 -12.81 18.87 30.40
CA GLY A 602 -13.57 19.33 29.24
C GLY A 602 -12.73 19.54 27.96
N GLY A 603 -11.43 19.23 27.98
CA GLY A 603 -10.57 19.26 26.78
C GLY A 603 -10.01 20.64 26.43
N VAL A 604 -10.20 21.64 27.30
CA VAL A 604 -9.60 22.98 27.13
C VAL A 604 -8.09 22.88 27.33
N LEU A 605 -7.32 23.45 26.42
CA LEU A 605 -5.86 23.52 26.49
C LEU A 605 -5.43 24.90 26.99
N GLY A 606 -4.33 24.96 27.75
CA GLY A 606 -3.74 26.23 28.16
C GLY A 606 -2.26 26.10 28.51
N TRP A 607 -1.49 27.14 28.20
CA TRP A 607 -0.03 27.18 28.36
C TRP A 607 0.36 27.87 29.67
N GLY A 608 1.14 27.19 30.51
CA GLY A 608 1.74 27.78 31.71
C GLY A 608 3.28 27.77 31.63
N PRO A 609 3.99 28.68 32.32
CA PRO A 609 5.45 28.65 32.38
C PRO A 609 5.96 27.34 33.01
N ALA A 610 6.95 26.70 32.40
CA ALA A 610 7.45 25.39 32.82
C ALA A 610 8.02 25.40 34.25
N ASN A 611 8.65 26.51 34.65
CA ASN A 611 9.20 26.73 35.98
C ASN A 611 8.13 26.97 37.07
N ALA A 612 6.85 27.08 36.71
CA ALA A 612 5.74 27.23 37.65
C ALA A 612 5.07 25.89 38.03
N PHE A 613 5.65 24.76 37.58
CA PHE A 613 5.14 23.41 37.83
C PHE A 613 6.16 22.50 38.52
N GLU A 614 5.68 21.70 39.47
CA GLU A 614 6.43 20.61 40.10
C GLU A 614 5.91 19.26 39.58
N CYS A 615 6.73 18.54 38.83
CA CYS A 615 6.32 17.31 38.13
C CYS A 615 6.73 16.02 38.87
N ALA A 616 6.01 14.92 38.62
CA ALA A 616 6.25 13.64 39.27
C ALA A 616 7.67 13.09 39.00
N SER A 617 8.28 12.38 39.96
CA SER A 617 9.69 11.96 39.88
C SER A 617 10.01 10.93 38.78
N ASN A 618 8.99 10.24 38.24
CA ASN A 618 9.08 9.36 37.08
C ASN A 618 8.87 10.11 35.74
N PHE A 619 8.43 11.36 35.76
CA PHE A 619 8.24 12.20 34.58
C PHE A 619 9.45 13.12 34.38
N ARG A 620 10.17 12.94 33.27
CA ARG A 620 11.21 13.85 32.78
C ARG A 620 10.60 14.86 31.82
N VAL A 621 10.38 16.09 32.28
CA VAL A 621 9.71 17.17 31.53
C VAL A 621 10.49 17.55 30.27
N GLU A 622 11.81 17.51 30.34
CA GLU A 622 12.73 17.78 29.24
C GLU A 622 12.51 16.87 28.02
N ASN A 623 11.96 15.67 28.25
CA ASN A 623 11.66 14.65 27.24
C ASN A 623 10.19 14.66 26.77
N LEU A 624 9.36 15.59 27.25
CA LEU A 624 7.97 15.73 26.79
C LEU A 624 7.94 16.12 25.30
N ARG A 625 6.95 15.63 24.54
CA ARG A 625 6.79 15.99 23.12
C ARG A 625 6.71 17.51 22.93
N GLN A 626 7.43 18.04 21.94
CA GLN A 626 7.37 19.44 21.54
C GLN A 626 6.25 19.65 20.50
N VAL A 627 5.62 20.82 20.49
CA VAL A 627 4.62 21.22 19.49
C VAL A 627 5.01 22.57 18.89
N LEU A 628 5.18 22.60 17.57
CA LEU A 628 5.33 23.83 16.79
C LEU A 628 4.03 24.64 16.86
N ILE A 629 4.14 25.92 17.14
CA ILE A 629 3.03 26.87 17.10
C ILE A 629 3.39 27.97 16.13
N ILE A 630 2.59 28.08 15.07
CA ILE A 630 2.70 29.20 14.13
C ILE A 630 1.96 30.38 14.78
N PRO A 631 2.65 31.48 15.13
CA PRO A 631 2.01 32.61 15.78
C PRO A 631 1.00 33.26 14.84
N THR A 632 -0.17 33.61 15.37
CA THR A 632 -1.21 34.33 14.62
C THR A 632 -0.70 35.75 14.34
N VAL A 633 -0.27 36.03 13.11
CA VAL A 633 0.19 37.38 12.73
C VAL A 633 -1.01 38.34 12.76
N ILE A 634 -1.11 39.11 13.86
CA ILE A 634 -2.06 40.22 13.94
C ILE A 634 -1.58 41.30 12.95
N PRO A 635 -2.38 41.69 11.93
CA PRO A 635 -1.96 42.68 10.95
C PRO A 635 -1.76 44.03 11.64
N SER A 636 -0.50 44.46 11.69
CA SER A 636 -0.13 45.78 12.19
C SER A 636 -0.59 46.83 11.18
N VAL A 637 -1.58 47.64 11.56
CA VAL A 637 -2.08 48.73 10.70
C VAL A 637 -1.01 49.82 10.63
N GLU A 638 -0.21 49.80 9.57
CA GLU A 638 0.75 50.86 9.28
C GLU A 638 0.02 52.19 9.05
N ARG A 639 0.32 53.16 9.92
CA ARG A 639 -0.18 54.52 9.81
C ARG A 639 0.58 55.22 8.68
N THR A 640 -0.08 55.44 7.55
CA THR A 640 0.49 56.15 6.40
C THR A 640 1.03 57.52 6.81
N GLU A 641 2.34 57.73 6.68
CA GLU A 641 2.97 59.04 6.87
C GLU A 641 2.65 59.97 5.69
N SER A 642 2.44 61.25 6.00
CA SER A 642 2.20 62.29 5.01
C SER A 642 3.49 62.77 4.34
N LEU A 643 3.57 62.68 3.02
CA LEU A 643 4.64 63.31 2.24
C LEU A 643 4.37 64.82 2.02
N PRO A 644 5.42 65.67 1.96
CA PRO A 644 5.28 67.12 1.92
C PRO A 644 4.96 67.68 0.52
N ALA A 645 4.34 68.86 0.49
CA ALA A 645 4.00 69.57 -0.74
C ALA A 645 5.24 70.14 -1.47
N THR A 646 5.18 70.18 -2.80
CA THR A 646 6.12 70.94 -3.65
C THR A 646 5.33 71.67 -4.74
N ASP A 647 5.62 72.95 -4.97
CA ASP A 647 4.86 73.86 -5.83
C ASP A 647 4.91 73.53 -7.34
N ALA A 648 3.78 73.72 -8.02
CA ALA A 648 3.69 73.98 -9.45
C ALA A 648 2.43 74.86 -9.76
N PRO A 649 2.44 75.70 -10.80
CA PRO A 649 1.75 77.00 -10.74
C PRO A 649 0.27 77.02 -11.15
N VAL A 650 -0.43 78.03 -10.62
CA VAL A 650 -1.82 78.38 -10.92
C VAL A 650 -1.99 78.84 -12.38
N VAL A 651 -2.93 78.24 -13.11
CA VAL A 651 -3.51 78.80 -14.34
C VAL A 651 -5.03 78.77 -14.25
N THR A 652 -5.64 79.96 -14.20
CA THR A 652 -7.10 80.14 -14.12
C THR A 652 -7.72 80.10 -15.52
N ALA A 653 -8.75 79.27 -15.74
CA ALA A 653 -9.57 79.31 -16.95
C ALA A 653 -11.06 79.05 -16.67
N THR A 654 -11.90 80.03 -17.01
CA THR A 654 -13.36 80.07 -16.82
C THR A 654 -14.11 79.14 -17.80
N PRO A 655 -15.23 78.49 -17.42
CA PRO A 655 -15.96 77.60 -18.33
C PRO A 655 -16.67 78.36 -19.47
N ARG A 656 -16.61 77.81 -20.69
CA ARG A 656 -17.38 78.29 -21.84
C ARG A 656 -18.34 77.22 -22.37
N ARG A 657 -19.62 77.53 -22.30
CA ARG A 657 -20.75 76.73 -22.81
C ARG A 657 -20.71 76.64 -24.34
N LEU A 658 -20.92 75.46 -24.91
CA LEU A 658 -21.15 75.28 -26.34
C LEU A 658 -22.56 74.76 -26.61
N THR A 659 -23.25 75.44 -27.52
CA THR A 659 -24.60 75.14 -27.98
C THR A 659 -24.50 74.49 -29.36
N ALA A 660 -25.26 73.42 -29.61
CA ALA A 660 -25.37 72.82 -30.95
C ALA A 660 -26.82 72.89 -31.44
N THR A 661 -27.00 73.44 -32.64
CA THR A 661 -28.28 73.58 -33.35
C THR A 661 -28.22 72.72 -34.61
N PRO A 662 -29.28 72.00 -35.01
CA PRO A 662 -29.18 70.97 -36.04
C PRO A 662 -29.22 71.51 -37.48
N THR A 663 -28.57 70.79 -38.41
CA THR A 663 -28.68 71.02 -39.85
C THR A 663 -29.38 69.83 -40.52
N VAL A 664 -30.37 70.13 -41.35
CA VAL A 664 -31.23 69.17 -42.06
C VAL A 664 -30.58 68.69 -43.35
N THR A 665 -30.81 67.43 -43.76
CA THR A 665 -30.63 67.00 -45.16
C THR A 665 -31.71 66.00 -45.58
N ARG A 666 -32.19 66.10 -46.83
CA ARG A 666 -33.46 65.55 -47.33
C ARG A 666 -33.24 64.44 -48.39
N PRO A 667 -33.93 63.29 -48.31
CA PRO A 667 -34.14 62.37 -49.45
C PRO A 667 -35.44 62.66 -50.24
N ALA A 668 -35.51 62.17 -51.48
CA ALA A 668 -36.56 62.43 -52.48
C ALA A 668 -37.70 61.37 -52.46
N PRO A 669 -38.80 61.53 -53.22
CA PRO A 669 -40.11 60.95 -52.88
C PRO A 669 -40.45 59.56 -53.46
N THR A 670 -41.48 58.98 -52.83
CA THR A 670 -42.18 57.70 -53.05
C THR A 670 -42.83 57.51 -54.43
N PRO A 671 -43.12 56.26 -54.81
CA PRO A 671 -44.49 55.95 -55.29
C PRO A 671 -45.13 54.70 -54.63
N THR A 672 -46.35 54.87 -54.13
CA THR A 672 -47.39 53.84 -53.89
C THR A 672 -48.01 53.41 -55.25
N PRO A 673 -48.87 52.38 -55.40
CA PRO A 673 -49.89 51.80 -54.48
C PRO A 673 -49.62 50.29 -54.19
N THR A 674 -50.51 49.43 -53.64
CA THR A 674 -51.96 49.47 -53.37
C THR A 674 -52.30 48.64 -52.12
N ALA A 675 -53.49 48.84 -51.51
CA ALA A 675 -54.08 47.91 -50.54
C ALA A 675 -55.42 47.36 -51.05
N THR A 676 -55.68 46.06 -50.82
CA THR A 676 -57.00 45.46 -51.04
C THR A 676 -57.33 44.54 -49.86
N VAL A 677 -58.53 44.70 -49.30
CA VAL A 677 -59.09 43.92 -48.19
C VAL A 677 -60.20 43.03 -48.72
N THR A 678 -60.18 41.73 -48.38
CA THR A 678 -61.36 40.86 -48.15
C THR A 678 -60.89 39.55 -47.49
N GLY A 679 -61.55 39.11 -46.42
CA GLY A 679 -61.40 37.74 -45.88
C GLY A 679 -62.40 36.75 -46.52
N PRO A 680 -62.77 35.64 -45.87
CA PRO A 680 -62.33 35.13 -44.56
C PRO A 680 -61.04 34.29 -44.62
#